data_AF-A0A8B8K9E1-F1
#
_entry.id   AF-A0A8B8K9E1-F1
#
_cell.length_a   1.000
_cell.length_b   1.000
_cell.length_c   1.000
_cell.angle_alpha   90.00
_cell.angle_beta   90.00
_cell.angle_gamma   90.00
#
_symmetry.space_group_name_H-M   'P 1'
#
loop_
_entity.id
_entity.type
_entity.pdbx_description
1 polymer ?
#
loop_
_entity_poly.entity_id
_entity_poly.type
_entity_poly.pdbx_seq_one_letter_code
_entity_poly.pdbx_strand_id
1 'polypeptide(L)'
;MESTATPMPMACFSPPRSLVLSSPNLTLLSHSHPQCAVRVSLNKSLSQHIVHSTTKISATANANGFQTETAVVDKPQLGRFQVSRGYPSPFGATARDGGVNFVISSLNALSATLCLFTLSDFHQNKVTEFVALDPLVNRTGAVWHVFLKGDFKDMLYGYKFDGKFSPQEGHYYDSSRILLDPYAKAVISRGEYGALGPDGNCWPQMAGMVPSDDDEYDWEGDLPLKYPQKDLVIYEMHVRGFTKHESSNTKFPGTYLGVVEKLDHLKELGVNCIELMPCHEFNELEYFSYNSVQGDHRVNFWGYSTINYFSPMIRYSSAGIRNCGHDCINEIKFLIKEAHKRGIEVIMDVVFNHTAEGNENGPIISFRGVDNSIYYMLAPKGEFYNYSGCGNTFNCNHPVVRQFIVDCLRYWVTEMHVDGFRFDLASIMTRSSSLWDGANVFGAPIEGDLLTTGTPLGSPPLVDLISNDPILRGVKLIAEAWDAGGLYQVGSFPHWGIWSEWNGKYRDTVRQFIKGTDGFAGAFAECLCGSPNLYQGGGRKPWNSINFVCAHDGFTLADLVTYNNKHNLPNGEDNNDGENHNNSWNCGQEGEFASTSVKKLRKRQVRNFFLSLMISQGVPMINMGDEYGHTKGGNNNTYCHDNYLNYFRWDKKEEISSDFFRFCRLMTKFRQECESLGLDDFPTSERLQWHGHFPGMPDWSESSRFVAFTMTQ
;
A
#
# COMPACT_ATOMS: atom_id res chain seq x y z
N MET A 1 18.25 30.60 -15.63
CA MET A 1 16.80 30.75 -15.85
C MET A 1 16.16 29.56 -15.17
N GLU A 2 15.44 29.80 -14.09
CA GLU A 2 14.81 28.77 -13.26
C GLU A 2 13.70 28.07 -14.07
N SER A 3 13.98 26.86 -14.57
CA SER A 3 12.92 25.97 -15.05
C SER A 3 12.32 25.28 -13.82
N THR A 4 11.13 25.74 -13.44
CA THR A 4 10.29 25.04 -12.46
C THR A 4 9.89 23.69 -13.04
N ALA A 5 10.47 22.61 -12.52
CA ALA A 5 10.01 21.25 -12.77
C ALA A 5 8.61 21.11 -12.14
N THR A 6 7.59 21.02 -12.98
CA THR A 6 6.21 20.75 -12.59
C THR A 6 6.12 19.30 -12.06
N PRO A 7 5.53 19.05 -10.88
CA PRO A 7 5.37 17.70 -10.36
C PRO A 7 4.45 16.86 -11.26
N MET A 8 4.76 15.56 -11.32
CA MET A 8 4.06 14.55 -12.12
C MET A 8 2.58 14.44 -11.70
N PRO A 9 1.62 14.55 -12.64
CA PRO A 9 0.26 14.11 -12.39
C PRO A 9 0.19 12.60 -12.65
N MET A 10 0.22 11.79 -11.58
CA MET A 10 -0.32 10.42 -11.63
C MET A 10 -1.83 10.48 -11.84
N ALA A 11 -2.39 9.44 -12.48
CA ALA A 11 -3.77 9.36 -12.93
C ALA A 11 -4.77 9.50 -11.76
N CYS A 12 -5.23 10.73 -11.50
CA CYS A 12 -6.36 11.00 -10.62
C CYS A 12 -7.67 10.73 -11.38
N PHE A 13 -8.53 9.91 -10.77
CA PHE A 13 -9.90 9.67 -11.19
C PHE A 13 -10.65 10.98 -11.43
N SER A 14 -11.12 11.18 -12.66
CA SER A 14 -12.01 12.31 -12.99
C SER A 14 -13.43 12.02 -12.52
N PRO A 15 -14.06 12.84 -11.65
CA PRO A 15 -15.47 12.70 -11.32
C PRO A 15 -16.36 13.12 -12.51
N PRO A 16 -17.56 12.53 -12.69
CA PRO A 16 -18.47 12.93 -13.76
C PRO A 16 -18.94 14.38 -13.58
N ARG A 17 -18.73 15.21 -14.61
CA ARG A 17 -19.19 16.60 -14.65
C ARG A 17 -20.72 16.66 -14.63
N SER A 18 -21.29 17.31 -13.61
CA SER A 18 -22.69 17.73 -13.60
C SER A 18 -22.88 18.98 -14.48
N LEU A 19 -23.86 18.89 -15.38
CA LEU A 19 -24.30 19.99 -16.24
C LEU A 19 -25.03 21.04 -15.39
N VAL A 20 -24.39 22.21 -15.23
CA VAL A 20 -25.02 23.40 -14.66
C VAL A 20 -25.70 24.18 -15.79
N LEU A 21 -27.03 24.17 -15.81
CA LEU A 21 -27.84 25.09 -16.61
C LEU A 21 -28.09 26.37 -15.81
N SER A 22 -27.57 27.49 -16.32
CA SER A 22 -27.80 28.85 -15.85
C SER A 22 -29.14 29.41 -16.35
N SER A 23 -29.88 30.14 -15.50
CA SER A 23 -30.56 31.41 -15.84
C SER A 23 -31.20 32.07 -14.60
N PRO A 24 -31.42 33.41 -14.60
CA PRO A 24 -31.29 34.24 -13.39
C PRO A 24 -32.54 35.05 -12.96
N ASN A 25 -32.37 35.73 -11.82
CA ASN A 25 -33.06 36.94 -11.31
C ASN A 25 -34.49 36.82 -10.75
N LEU A 26 -34.62 37.11 -9.44
CA LEU A 26 -35.44 38.24 -8.96
C LEU A 26 -35.17 38.56 -7.48
N THR A 27 -35.04 39.86 -7.24
CA THR A 27 -34.70 40.54 -5.99
C THR A 27 -35.98 40.98 -5.26
N LEU A 28 -35.93 41.02 -3.91
CA LEU A 28 -36.40 42.12 -3.00
C LEU A 28 -37.22 41.70 -1.75
N LEU A 29 -36.73 42.26 -0.63
CA LEU A 29 -37.43 42.88 0.52
C LEU A 29 -37.85 42.04 1.75
N SER A 30 -37.08 42.30 2.83
CA SER A 30 -37.45 42.64 4.22
C SER A 30 -38.74 42.09 4.85
N HIS A 31 -38.63 41.57 6.08
CA HIS A 31 -39.33 42.08 7.28
C HIS A 31 -38.84 41.41 8.57
N SER A 32 -38.95 42.15 9.67
CA SER A 32 -38.37 41.93 11.00
C SER A 32 -39.41 41.51 12.06
N HIS A 33 -39.04 40.53 12.91
CA HIS A 33 -39.49 40.24 14.31
C HIS A 33 -40.97 39.89 14.61
N PRO A 34 -41.34 39.31 15.78
CA PRO A 34 -40.57 38.86 16.96
C PRO A 34 -40.92 37.45 17.58
N GLN A 35 -40.07 37.03 18.53
CA GLN A 35 -40.28 36.21 19.76
C GLN A 35 -41.28 35.02 19.82
N CYS A 36 -40.77 33.85 20.24
CA CYS A 36 -41.49 33.02 21.22
C CYS A 36 -40.52 32.19 22.08
N ALA A 37 -40.62 32.37 23.40
CA ALA A 37 -39.90 31.61 24.41
C ALA A 37 -40.60 30.27 24.69
N VAL A 38 -39.86 29.17 24.69
CA VAL A 38 -40.38 27.86 25.13
C VAL A 38 -39.60 27.39 26.35
N ARG A 39 -40.33 27.19 27.44
CA ARG A 39 -39.90 26.59 28.71
C ARG A 39 -39.44 25.15 28.48
N VAL A 40 -38.24 24.81 28.95
CA VAL A 40 -37.76 23.43 29.12
C VAL A 40 -38.20 22.93 30.48
N SER A 41 -39.03 21.88 30.53
CA SER A 41 -39.29 21.10 31.73
C SER A 41 -38.34 19.90 31.80
N LEU A 42 -37.53 19.86 32.85
CA LEU A 42 -36.69 18.73 33.23
C LEU A 42 -37.55 17.62 33.82
N ASN A 43 -37.64 16.47 33.16
CA ASN A 43 -38.06 15.22 33.79
C ASN A 43 -36.86 14.26 33.83
N LYS A 44 -36.26 14.14 35.02
CA LYS A 44 -35.34 13.06 35.37
C LYS A 44 -36.15 11.79 35.60
N SER A 45 -35.94 10.77 34.77
CA SER A 45 -36.37 9.40 35.02
C SER A 45 -35.12 8.55 35.26
N LEU A 46 -34.91 8.14 36.51
CA LEU A 46 -33.96 7.11 36.91
C LEU A 46 -34.64 5.75 36.66
N SER A 47 -34.18 5.00 35.67
CA SER A 47 -34.57 3.60 35.48
C SER A 47 -33.45 2.69 35.97
N GLN A 48 -33.64 2.14 37.18
CA GLN A 48 -32.94 0.95 37.67
C GLN A 48 -33.50 -0.28 36.92
N HIS A 49 -32.66 -1.00 36.17
CA HIS A 49 -33.04 -2.28 35.60
C HIS A 49 -32.95 -3.39 36.65
N ILE A 50 -34.10 -3.75 37.21
CA ILE A 50 -34.33 -5.03 37.87
C ILE A 50 -34.66 -6.05 36.76
N VAL A 51 -33.90 -7.14 36.72
CA VAL A 51 -34.12 -8.28 35.82
C VAL A 51 -35.51 -8.86 36.11
N HIS A 52 -36.42 -8.80 35.14
CA HIS A 52 -37.69 -9.52 35.18
C HIS A 52 -37.49 -10.92 34.58
N SER A 53 -37.53 -11.93 35.45
CA SER A 53 -37.78 -13.32 35.05
C SER A 53 -39.25 -13.45 34.64
N THR A 54 -39.51 -13.79 33.39
CA THR A 54 -40.87 -14.01 32.89
C THR A 54 -41.36 -15.40 33.31
N THR A 55 -42.09 -15.50 34.42
CA THR A 55 -42.77 -16.73 34.83
C THR A 55 -44.02 -16.91 33.96
N LYS A 56 -44.03 -17.90 33.06
CA LYS A 56 -45.27 -18.32 32.38
C LYS A 56 -46.09 -19.15 33.35
N ILE A 57 -47.23 -18.62 33.81
CA ILE A 57 -48.23 -19.38 34.56
C ILE A 57 -49.32 -19.79 33.58
N SER A 58 -49.39 -21.08 33.23
CA SER A 58 -50.56 -21.68 32.58
C SER A 58 -51.47 -22.26 33.66
N ALA A 59 -52.64 -21.66 33.87
CA ALA A 59 -53.66 -22.20 34.76
C ALA A 59 -54.61 -23.09 33.96
N THR A 60 -54.57 -24.41 34.20
CA THR A 60 -55.65 -25.34 33.87
C THR A 60 -56.38 -25.69 35.16
N ALA A 61 -57.68 -25.41 35.20
CA ALA A 61 -58.54 -25.77 36.32
C ALA A 61 -58.77 -27.29 36.32
N ASN A 62 -58.45 -27.95 37.43
CA ASN A 62 -59.06 -29.23 37.80
C ASN A 62 -59.10 -29.38 39.32
N ALA A 63 -60.21 -29.94 39.79
CA ALA A 63 -60.55 -30.11 41.20
C ALA A 63 -59.74 -31.25 41.86
N ASN A 64 -59.44 -31.04 43.15
CA ASN A 64 -58.95 -32.00 44.15
C ASN A 64 -57.53 -32.56 43.98
N GLY A 65 -56.62 -32.17 44.89
CA GLY A 65 -55.42 -32.95 45.24
C GLY A 65 -54.18 -32.09 45.49
N PHE A 66 -53.61 -32.19 46.70
CA PHE A 66 -52.31 -31.64 47.09
C PHE A 66 -51.19 -32.07 46.11
N GLN A 67 -50.38 -31.13 45.63
CA GLN A 67 -49.07 -31.42 45.02
C GLN A 67 -47.99 -30.45 45.52
N THR A 68 -46.89 -31.05 45.96
CA THR A 68 -45.59 -30.43 46.23
C THR A 68 -45.02 -29.77 44.98
N GLU A 69 -44.77 -28.46 45.04
CA GLU A 69 -44.07 -27.71 44.00
C GLU A 69 -42.59 -28.11 43.96
N THR A 70 -42.17 -28.72 42.85
CA THR A 70 -40.75 -28.90 42.53
C THR A 70 -40.36 -27.76 41.61
N ALA A 71 -39.61 -26.78 42.11
CA ALA A 71 -39.07 -25.70 41.30
C ALA A 71 -37.97 -26.25 40.38
N VAL A 72 -38.26 -26.35 39.08
CA VAL A 72 -37.25 -26.61 38.05
C VAL A 72 -36.56 -25.28 37.78
N VAL A 73 -35.34 -25.12 38.30
CA VAL A 73 -34.45 -24.02 37.94
C VAL A 73 -33.89 -24.33 36.56
N ASP A 74 -34.29 -23.57 35.54
CA ASP A 74 -33.66 -23.61 34.22
C ASP A 74 -32.17 -23.30 34.40
N LYS A 75 -31.30 -24.27 34.07
CA LYS A 75 -29.86 -24.03 34.00
C LYS A 75 -29.61 -22.96 32.94
N PRO A 76 -28.82 -21.90 33.22
CA PRO A 76 -28.39 -20.99 32.17
C PRO A 76 -27.67 -21.83 31.11
N GLN A 77 -28.09 -21.72 29.85
CA GLN A 77 -27.32 -22.28 28.75
C GLN A 77 -25.91 -21.71 28.85
N LEU A 78 -24.91 -22.55 29.13
CA LEU A 78 -23.52 -22.14 29.04
C LEU A 78 -23.31 -21.68 27.59
N GLY A 79 -23.02 -20.40 27.39
CA GLY A 79 -22.60 -19.88 26.10
C GLY A 79 -21.38 -20.65 25.60
N ARG A 80 -21.19 -20.69 24.27
CA ARG A 80 -20.06 -21.38 23.62
C ARG A 80 -18.70 -20.91 24.15
N PHE A 81 -18.64 -19.66 24.61
CA PHE A 81 -17.46 -19.05 25.19
C PHE A 81 -17.70 -18.56 26.61
N GLN A 82 -16.67 -18.66 27.45
CA GLN A 82 -16.61 -17.95 28.72
C GLN A 82 -16.05 -16.55 28.45
N VAL A 83 -16.89 -15.53 28.64
CA VAL A 83 -16.54 -14.13 28.38
C VAL A 83 -15.99 -13.49 29.65
N SER A 84 -14.89 -12.76 29.53
CA SER A 84 -14.28 -12.01 30.61
C SER A 84 -13.74 -10.67 30.12
N ARG A 85 -13.23 -9.85 31.04
CA ARG A 85 -12.78 -8.48 30.77
C ARG A 85 -11.75 -8.37 29.64
N GLY A 86 -10.81 -9.30 29.55
CA GLY A 86 -9.66 -9.20 28.64
C GLY A 86 -8.71 -8.05 28.97
N TYR A 87 -7.79 -7.78 28.05
CA TYR A 87 -6.70 -6.82 28.18
C TYR A 87 -6.71 -5.81 27.03
N PRO A 88 -6.35 -4.53 27.27
CA PRO A 88 -6.34 -3.50 26.23
C PRO A 88 -5.15 -3.60 25.25
N SER A 89 -4.30 -4.62 25.37
CA SER A 89 -3.16 -4.84 24.48
C SER A 89 -2.81 -6.35 24.40
N PRO A 90 -2.15 -6.79 23.31
CA PRO A 90 -1.90 -6.03 22.07
C PRO A 90 -3.18 -5.78 21.26
N PHE A 91 -3.14 -4.89 20.27
CA PHE A 91 -4.27 -4.65 19.34
C PHE A 91 -4.49 -5.87 18.42
N GLY A 92 -5.73 -6.07 18.00
CA GLY A 92 -6.16 -7.20 17.19
C GLY A 92 -6.68 -8.38 18.02
N ALA A 93 -6.82 -9.54 17.36
CA ALA A 93 -7.05 -10.82 18.03
C ALA A 93 -5.70 -11.48 18.38
N THR A 94 -5.58 -12.03 19.59
CA THR A 94 -4.37 -12.71 20.07
C THR A 94 -4.75 -13.96 20.85
N ALA A 95 -4.30 -15.12 20.37
CA ALA A 95 -4.45 -16.39 21.07
C ALA A 95 -3.60 -16.37 22.35
N ARG A 96 -4.19 -16.80 23.46
CA ARG A 96 -3.53 -16.88 24.78
C ARG A 96 -4.41 -17.60 25.79
N ASP A 97 -3.80 -18.19 26.82
CA ASP A 97 -4.49 -18.71 28.00
C ASP A 97 -5.65 -19.69 27.67
N GLY A 98 -5.54 -20.41 26.54
CA GLY A 98 -6.58 -21.32 26.02
C GLY A 98 -7.83 -20.60 25.48
N GLY A 99 -7.69 -19.37 25.01
CA GLY A 99 -8.74 -18.55 24.42
C GLY A 99 -8.15 -17.44 23.55
N VAL A 100 -8.94 -16.41 23.27
CA VAL A 100 -8.51 -15.28 22.43
C VAL A 100 -8.87 -13.96 23.08
N ASN A 101 -7.89 -13.05 23.13
CA ASN A 101 -8.09 -11.67 23.53
C ASN A 101 -8.30 -10.81 22.28
N PHE A 102 -9.40 -10.08 22.22
CA PHE A 102 -9.81 -9.24 21.10
C PHE A 102 -9.73 -7.78 21.51
N VAL A 103 -9.05 -6.94 20.74
CA VAL A 103 -8.75 -5.55 21.09
C VAL A 103 -8.86 -4.63 19.88
N ILE A 104 -9.64 -3.56 19.98
CA ILE A 104 -9.82 -2.59 18.90
C ILE A 104 -9.99 -1.16 19.43
N SER A 105 -9.38 -0.19 18.75
CA SER A 105 -9.49 1.24 19.12
C SER A 105 -10.64 1.91 18.37
N SER A 106 -11.57 2.49 19.12
CA SER A 106 -12.61 3.40 18.61
C SER A 106 -12.99 4.37 19.73
N LEU A 107 -12.62 5.63 19.57
CA LEU A 107 -12.83 6.68 20.56
C LEU A 107 -14.29 7.10 20.60
N ASN A 108 -14.88 7.34 19.41
CA ASN A 108 -16.20 7.96 19.29
C ASN A 108 -17.36 6.95 19.26
N ALA A 109 -17.10 5.64 19.31
CA ALA A 109 -18.15 4.63 19.44
C ALA A 109 -18.85 4.68 20.81
N LEU A 110 -20.17 4.55 20.79
CA LEU A 110 -21.03 4.43 21.97
C LEU A 110 -21.11 2.99 22.47
N SER A 111 -21.10 2.02 21.56
CA SER A 111 -21.02 0.60 21.87
C SER A 111 -20.23 -0.17 20.83
N ALA A 112 -19.67 -1.30 21.23
CA ALA A 112 -18.98 -2.24 20.36
C ALA A 112 -19.54 -3.65 20.58
N THR A 113 -19.71 -4.40 19.50
CA THR A 113 -20.10 -5.81 19.54
C THR A 113 -19.13 -6.62 18.69
N LEU A 114 -18.50 -7.62 19.30
CA LEU A 114 -17.72 -8.63 18.58
C LEU A 114 -18.69 -9.59 17.90
N CYS A 115 -18.51 -9.82 16.60
CA CYS A 115 -19.25 -10.78 15.80
C CYS A 115 -18.35 -11.96 15.47
N LEU A 116 -18.76 -13.16 15.81
CA LEU A 116 -18.05 -14.39 15.51
C LEU A 116 -18.81 -15.20 14.45
N PHE A 117 -18.06 -15.85 13.57
CA PHE A 117 -18.58 -16.64 12.47
C PHE A 117 -17.91 -18.00 12.44
N THR A 118 -18.69 -19.07 12.26
CA THR A 118 -18.16 -20.27 11.61
C THR A 118 -18.03 -20.02 10.11
N LEU A 119 -17.14 -20.73 9.41
CA LEU A 119 -17.05 -20.64 7.95
C LEU A 119 -18.40 -20.86 7.25
N SER A 120 -19.20 -21.84 7.72
CA SER A 120 -20.51 -22.15 7.13
C SER A 120 -21.51 -21.00 7.26
N ASP A 121 -21.59 -20.37 8.44
CA ASP A 121 -22.46 -19.22 8.67
C ASP A 121 -21.96 -17.98 7.92
N PHE A 122 -20.64 -17.78 7.83
CA PHE A 122 -20.03 -16.66 7.10
C PHE A 122 -20.44 -16.67 5.61
N HIS A 123 -20.37 -17.83 4.95
CA HIS A 123 -20.82 -17.98 3.56
C HIS A 123 -22.31 -17.71 3.35
N GLN A 124 -23.11 -17.75 4.42
CA GLN A 124 -24.54 -17.44 4.41
C GLN A 124 -24.83 -16.01 4.92
N ASN A 125 -23.79 -15.18 5.10
CA ASN A 125 -23.90 -13.84 5.70
C ASN A 125 -24.60 -13.83 7.07
N LYS A 126 -24.40 -14.89 7.85
CA LYS A 126 -25.02 -15.07 9.17
C LYS A 126 -23.95 -14.98 10.24
N VAL A 127 -24.23 -14.25 11.31
CA VAL A 127 -23.38 -14.22 12.51
C VAL A 127 -23.69 -15.44 13.37
N THR A 128 -22.67 -16.18 13.79
CA THR A 128 -22.81 -17.32 14.69
C THR A 128 -23.07 -16.87 16.11
N GLU A 129 -22.30 -15.87 16.58
CA GLU A 129 -22.41 -15.37 17.94
C GLU A 129 -22.12 -13.87 18.02
N PHE A 130 -22.93 -13.16 18.79
CA PHE A 130 -22.74 -11.75 19.11
C PHE A 130 -22.28 -11.64 20.56
N VAL A 131 -21.16 -10.94 20.79
CA VAL A 131 -20.65 -10.64 22.12
C VAL A 131 -20.63 -9.13 22.29
N ALA A 132 -21.63 -8.60 22.99
CA ALA A 132 -21.70 -7.18 23.31
C ALA A 132 -20.64 -6.83 24.37
N LEU A 133 -19.84 -5.79 24.12
CA LEU A 133 -18.82 -5.34 25.05
C LEU A 133 -19.42 -4.29 26.00
N ASP A 134 -19.35 -4.55 27.30
CA ASP A 134 -19.81 -3.60 28.32
C ASP A 134 -18.86 -2.39 28.37
N PRO A 135 -19.32 -1.16 28.09
CA PRO A 135 -18.47 0.03 28.09
C PRO A 135 -17.80 0.35 29.43
N LEU A 136 -18.30 -0.21 30.55
CA LEU A 136 -17.72 -0.02 31.89
C LEU A 136 -16.68 -1.07 32.25
N VAL A 137 -16.70 -2.24 31.59
CA VAL A 137 -15.83 -3.38 31.90
C VAL A 137 -14.83 -3.64 30.77
N ASN A 138 -15.33 -3.73 29.54
CA ASN A 138 -14.66 -4.11 28.30
C ASN A 138 -14.12 -2.91 27.51
N ARG A 139 -13.80 -1.80 28.20
CA ARG A 139 -13.21 -0.61 27.60
C ARG A 139 -12.22 0.04 28.57
N THR A 140 -11.04 0.39 28.07
CA THR A 140 -10.03 1.17 28.78
C THR A 140 -9.64 2.36 27.90
N GLY A 141 -10.06 3.57 28.29
CA GLY A 141 -9.90 4.76 27.44
C GLY A 141 -10.69 4.63 26.12
N ALA A 142 -10.00 4.71 24.99
CA ALA A 142 -10.56 4.52 23.64
C ALA A 142 -10.51 3.07 23.13
N VAL A 143 -9.98 2.15 23.94
CA VAL A 143 -9.70 0.77 23.52
C VAL A 143 -10.77 -0.17 24.06
N TRP A 144 -11.50 -0.82 23.17
CA TRP A 144 -12.46 -1.87 23.46
C TRP A 144 -11.73 -3.21 23.51
N HIS A 145 -12.02 -4.02 24.52
CA HIS A 145 -11.35 -5.31 24.69
C HIS A 145 -12.21 -6.36 25.40
N VAL A 146 -12.02 -7.62 25.03
CA VAL A 146 -12.70 -8.77 25.64
C VAL A 146 -11.84 -10.02 25.49
N PHE A 147 -11.83 -10.88 26.52
CA PHE A 147 -11.21 -12.20 26.42
C PHE A 147 -12.29 -13.27 26.45
N LEU A 148 -12.22 -14.18 25.49
CA LEU A 148 -13.15 -15.28 25.35
C LEU A 148 -12.37 -16.59 25.45
N LYS A 149 -12.77 -17.46 26.38
CA LYS A 149 -12.23 -18.82 26.50
C LYS A 149 -13.17 -19.82 25.86
N GLY A 150 -12.66 -20.63 24.95
CA GLY A 150 -13.43 -21.66 24.24
C GLY A 150 -12.74 -22.10 22.94
N ASP A 151 -13.46 -22.84 22.11
CA ASP A 151 -12.94 -23.37 20.85
C ASP A 151 -13.24 -22.43 19.68
N PHE A 152 -12.16 -21.90 19.09
CA PHE A 152 -12.16 -20.99 17.95
C PHE A 152 -11.80 -21.65 16.62
N LYS A 153 -11.70 -22.99 16.59
CA LYS A 153 -11.36 -23.70 15.37
C LYS A 153 -12.30 -23.33 14.22
N ASP A 154 -11.70 -22.99 13.08
CA ASP A 154 -12.39 -22.60 11.84
C ASP A 154 -13.37 -21.41 12.03
N MET A 155 -13.01 -20.46 12.91
CA MET A 155 -13.80 -19.26 13.17
C MET A 155 -13.16 -17.98 12.64
N LEU A 156 -14.03 -17.05 12.28
CA LEU A 156 -13.69 -15.71 11.83
C LEU A 156 -14.35 -14.68 12.75
N TYR A 157 -13.89 -13.44 12.68
CA TYR A 157 -14.44 -12.36 13.49
C TYR A 157 -14.54 -11.02 12.77
N GLY A 158 -15.38 -10.14 13.30
CA GLY A 158 -15.50 -8.73 12.92
C GLY A 158 -16.20 -7.94 14.02
N TYR A 159 -16.45 -6.66 13.80
CA TYR A 159 -17.05 -5.77 14.80
C TYR A 159 -18.26 -5.01 14.26
N LYS A 160 -19.23 -4.75 15.14
CA LYS A 160 -20.26 -3.73 14.94
C LYS A 160 -20.00 -2.60 15.91
N PHE A 161 -20.07 -1.36 15.41
CA PHE A 161 -20.01 -0.18 16.24
C PHE A 161 -21.31 0.61 16.12
N ASP A 162 -21.79 1.11 17.24
CA ASP A 162 -22.91 2.04 17.28
C ASP A 162 -22.44 3.43 17.69
N GLY A 163 -23.05 4.47 17.15
CA GLY A 163 -22.61 5.85 17.32
C GLY A 163 -23.32 6.83 16.40
N LYS A 164 -22.79 8.05 16.30
CA LYS A 164 -23.36 9.08 15.42
C LYS A 164 -23.11 8.74 13.95
N PHE A 165 -24.17 8.61 13.17
CA PHE A 165 -24.08 8.63 11.71
C PHE A 165 -24.37 10.04 11.20
N SER A 166 -23.34 10.80 10.88
CA SER A 166 -23.43 12.16 10.36
C SER A 166 -22.25 12.45 9.43
N PRO A 167 -22.39 12.10 8.13
CA PRO A 167 -21.36 12.33 7.13
C PRO A 167 -20.90 13.80 7.03
N GLN A 168 -21.81 14.76 7.23
CA GLN A 168 -21.51 16.21 7.21
C GLN A 168 -20.66 16.68 8.41
N GLU A 169 -20.45 15.79 9.39
CA GLU A 169 -19.55 16.00 10.52
C GLU A 169 -18.43 14.94 10.54
N GLY A 170 -18.29 14.15 9.47
CA GLY A 170 -17.24 13.14 9.36
C GLY A 170 -17.47 11.87 10.18
N HIS A 171 -18.69 11.55 10.61
CA HIS A 171 -19.00 10.35 11.39
C HIS A 171 -19.85 9.33 10.63
N TYR A 172 -19.46 8.05 10.67
CA TYR A 172 -20.02 6.98 9.82
C TYR A 172 -20.39 5.70 10.59
N TYR A 173 -20.72 5.80 11.88
CA TYR A 173 -21.10 4.65 12.70
C TYR A 173 -22.42 4.04 12.21
N ASP A 174 -22.39 2.79 11.74
CA ASP A 174 -23.54 2.06 11.23
C ASP A 174 -23.54 0.62 11.80
N SER A 175 -24.33 0.39 12.85
CA SER A 175 -24.40 -0.89 13.55
C SER A 175 -25.07 -2.01 12.75
N SER A 176 -25.63 -1.70 11.57
CA SER A 176 -26.09 -2.73 10.64
C SER A 176 -24.93 -3.44 9.93
N ARG A 177 -23.75 -2.82 9.86
CA ARG A 177 -22.56 -3.32 9.15
C ARG A 177 -21.60 -4.02 10.08
N ILE A 178 -20.97 -5.07 9.57
CA ILE A 178 -19.89 -5.77 10.24
C ILE A 178 -18.59 -5.34 9.59
N LEU A 179 -17.71 -4.79 10.41
CA LEU A 179 -16.47 -4.16 10.02
C LEU A 179 -15.30 -5.08 10.31
N LEU A 180 -14.31 -5.02 9.43
CA LEU A 180 -13.05 -5.73 9.59
C LEU A 180 -12.21 -5.07 10.67
N ASP A 181 -11.50 -5.88 11.45
CA ASP A 181 -10.48 -5.39 12.37
C ASP A 181 -9.26 -4.86 11.59
N PRO A 182 -8.83 -3.60 11.80
CA PRO A 182 -7.59 -3.08 11.21
C PRO A 182 -6.35 -3.96 11.43
N TYR A 183 -6.29 -4.73 12.51
CA TYR A 183 -5.16 -5.60 12.90
C TYR A 183 -5.33 -7.07 12.50
N ALA A 184 -6.36 -7.43 11.73
CA ALA A 184 -6.58 -8.81 11.28
C ALA A 184 -5.34 -9.37 10.54
N LYS A 185 -4.92 -10.59 10.89
CA LYS A 185 -3.72 -11.24 10.32
C LYS A 185 -3.97 -11.96 8.99
N ALA A 186 -5.23 -12.29 8.72
CA ALA A 186 -5.71 -12.68 7.40
C ALA A 186 -7.16 -12.20 7.24
N VAL A 187 -7.54 -11.84 6.01
CA VAL A 187 -8.90 -11.44 5.65
C VAL A 187 -9.55 -12.53 4.81
N ILE A 188 -10.75 -12.93 5.22
CA ILE A 188 -11.57 -13.91 4.51
C ILE A 188 -12.76 -13.21 3.88
N SER A 189 -12.88 -13.41 2.57
CA SER A 189 -13.99 -12.94 1.76
C SER A 189 -14.09 -13.79 0.49
N ARG A 190 -13.37 -13.43 -0.57
CA ARG A 190 -13.25 -14.19 -1.83
C ARG A 190 -11.92 -14.94 -1.88
N GLY A 191 -11.98 -16.22 -2.27
CA GLY A 191 -10.80 -17.10 -2.30
C GLY A 191 -10.03 -17.14 -3.62
N GLU A 192 -10.65 -16.74 -4.73
CA GLU A 192 -10.03 -16.82 -6.05
C GLU A 192 -9.90 -15.42 -6.67
N TYR A 193 -8.76 -15.15 -7.30
CA TYR A 193 -8.50 -13.89 -8.01
C TYR A 193 -9.43 -13.75 -9.22
N GLY A 194 -10.14 -12.63 -9.31
CA GLY A 194 -11.06 -12.32 -10.41
C GLY A 194 -12.45 -12.94 -10.24
N ALA A 195 -12.65 -13.82 -9.25
CA ALA A 195 -13.96 -14.41 -9.00
C ALA A 195 -14.87 -13.42 -8.26
N LEU A 196 -16.06 -13.15 -8.80
CA LEU A 196 -17.08 -12.33 -8.16
C LEU A 196 -17.58 -12.98 -6.86
N GLY A 197 -18.05 -12.15 -5.92
CA GLY A 197 -18.79 -12.64 -4.76
C GLY A 197 -20.20 -13.14 -5.12
N PRO A 198 -20.94 -13.66 -4.12
CA PRO A 198 -22.35 -14.03 -4.29
C PRO A 198 -23.16 -12.92 -4.96
N ASP A 199 -24.06 -13.29 -5.86
CA ASP A 199 -24.92 -12.38 -6.63
C ASP A 199 -24.16 -11.32 -7.45
N GLY A 200 -22.90 -11.58 -7.80
CA GLY A 200 -22.06 -10.64 -8.55
C GLY A 200 -21.50 -9.49 -7.71
N ASN A 201 -21.54 -9.59 -6.38
CA ASN A 201 -21.06 -8.55 -5.49
C ASN A 201 -19.52 -8.45 -5.51
N CYS A 202 -18.98 -7.27 -5.87
CA CYS A 202 -17.54 -6.98 -5.82
C CYS A 202 -17.03 -6.65 -4.40
N TRP A 203 -17.94 -6.37 -3.47
CA TRP A 203 -17.65 -6.06 -2.06
C TRP A 203 -18.46 -6.97 -1.12
N PRO A 204 -18.28 -8.30 -1.16
CA PRO A 204 -18.93 -9.19 -0.22
C PRO A 204 -18.41 -8.97 1.21
N GLN A 205 -19.14 -9.49 2.20
CA GLN A 205 -18.74 -9.39 3.60
C GLN A 205 -17.30 -9.90 3.78
N MET A 206 -16.54 -9.23 4.64
CA MET A 206 -15.17 -9.58 5.01
C MET A 206 -15.12 -9.89 6.50
N ALA A 207 -14.25 -10.81 6.91
CA ALA A 207 -13.99 -11.10 8.31
C ALA A 207 -12.51 -11.44 8.51
N GLY A 208 -11.99 -11.16 9.71
CA GLY A 208 -10.64 -11.51 10.10
C GLY A 208 -10.54 -12.96 10.56
N MET A 209 -9.40 -13.59 10.31
CA MET A 209 -9.05 -14.90 10.88
C MET A 209 -8.87 -14.80 12.40
N VAL A 210 -9.47 -15.71 13.17
CA VAL A 210 -9.14 -15.86 14.59
C VAL A 210 -7.86 -16.70 14.73
N PRO A 211 -6.80 -16.20 15.37
CA PRO A 211 -5.54 -16.94 15.50
C PRO A 211 -5.65 -18.13 16.48
N SER A 212 -4.81 -19.14 16.29
CA SER A 212 -4.63 -20.28 17.20
C SER A 212 -3.22 -20.32 17.81
N ASP A 213 -3.05 -20.93 18.98
CA ASP A 213 -1.75 -21.10 19.64
C ASP A 213 -0.84 -22.11 18.90
N ASP A 214 -1.41 -23.02 18.09
CA ASP A 214 -0.69 -24.06 17.35
C ASP A 214 -0.11 -23.59 15.99
N ASP A 215 -0.23 -22.30 15.67
CA ASP A 215 0.00 -21.71 14.34
C ASP A 215 1.46 -21.27 14.08
N GLU A 216 2.45 -21.85 14.78
CA GLU A 216 3.86 -21.45 14.62
C GLU A 216 4.46 -21.93 13.27
N TYR A 217 5.07 -20.99 12.53
CA TYR A 217 5.76 -21.28 11.27
C TYR A 217 7.23 -21.65 11.51
N ASP A 218 7.69 -22.77 10.94
CA ASP A 218 9.10 -23.17 11.01
C ASP A 218 9.95 -22.41 9.97
N TRP A 219 10.68 -21.41 10.47
CA TRP A 219 11.63 -20.62 9.68
C TRP A 219 12.92 -21.37 9.33
N GLU A 220 13.17 -22.57 9.87
CA GLU A 220 14.39 -23.35 9.63
C GLU A 220 15.68 -22.56 9.93
N GLY A 221 15.62 -21.63 10.89
CA GLY A 221 16.75 -20.75 11.26
C GLY A 221 16.97 -19.54 10.34
N ASP A 222 16.03 -19.25 9.44
CA ASP A 222 16.07 -18.04 8.60
C ASP A 222 16.15 -16.75 9.44
N LEU A 223 16.93 -15.79 8.94
CA LEU A 223 17.08 -14.45 9.49
C LEU A 223 17.23 -13.45 8.33
N PRO A 224 16.73 -12.20 8.48
CA PRO A 224 16.94 -11.13 7.49
C PRO A 224 18.41 -10.97 7.10
N LEU A 225 18.69 -10.77 5.81
CA LEU A 225 20.04 -10.90 5.24
C LEU A 225 20.96 -9.72 5.58
N LYS A 226 20.39 -8.51 5.68
CA LYS A 226 21.08 -7.27 6.08
C LYS A 226 22.28 -6.91 5.19
N TYR A 227 22.15 -7.08 3.87
CA TYR A 227 23.14 -6.57 2.94
C TYR A 227 23.32 -5.05 3.10
N PRO A 228 24.55 -4.52 2.98
CA PRO A 228 24.76 -3.09 2.90
C PRO A 228 23.96 -2.52 1.72
N GLN A 229 23.23 -1.45 1.95
CA GLN A 229 22.29 -0.94 0.95
C GLN A 229 22.96 -0.55 -0.37
N LYS A 230 24.19 -0.03 -0.30
CA LYS A 230 25.01 0.35 -1.47
C LYS A 230 25.30 -0.81 -2.42
N ASP A 231 25.21 -2.05 -1.93
CA ASP A 231 25.50 -3.27 -2.69
C ASP A 231 24.23 -3.90 -3.31
N LEU A 232 23.05 -3.28 -3.10
CA LEU A 232 21.80 -3.79 -3.65
C LEU A 232 21.68 -3.57 -5.15
N VAL A 233 21.00 -4.51 -5.80
CA VAL A 233 20.38 -4.41 -7.12
C VAL A 233 18.94 -4.85 -6.94
N ILE A 234 18.03 -3.87 -6.93
CA ILE A 234 16.61 -4.08 -6.62
C ILE A 234 15.88 -4.50 -7.90
N TYR A 235 14.97 -5.46 -7.79
CA TYR A 235 14.08 -5.89 -8.86
C TYR A 235 12.62 -5.70 -8.45
N GLU A 236 11.98 -4.68 -9.00
CA GLU A 236 10.57 -4.37 -8.78
C GLU A 236 9.71 -5.39 -9.54
N MET A 237 8.79 -6.06 -8.85
CA MET A 237 7.98 -7.12 -9.46
C MET A 237 6.59 -7.28 -8.87
N HIS A 238 5.69 -7.79 -9.70
CA HIS A 238 4.32 -8.12 -9.32
C HIS A 238 4.16 -9.63 -9.10
N VAL A 239 3.70 -10.05 -7.90
CA VAL A 239 3.57 -11.48 -7.53
C VAL A 239 2.75 -12.26 -8.57
N ARG A 240 1.55 -11.76 -8.90
CA ARG A 240 0.71 -12.41 -9.92
C ARG A 240 1.34 -12.34 -11.30
N GLY A 241 1.87 -11.17 -11.67
CA GLY A 241 2.37 -10.92 -13.03
C GLY A 241 3.58 -11.80 -13.37
N PHE A 242 4.42 -12.10 -12.39
CA PHE A 242 5.66 -12.83 -12.60
C PHE A 242 5.45 -14.26 -13.12
N THR A 243 4.37 -14.94 -12.73
CA THR A 243 4.17 -16.36 -13.09
C THR A 243 2.80 -16.69 -13.66
N LYS A 244 1.89 -15.71 -13.82
CA LYS A 244 0.53 -15.99 -14.30
C LYS A 244 0.45 -16.45 -15.76
N HIS A 245 1.36 -15.99 -16.62
CA HIS A 245 1.37 -16.43 -18.03
C HIS A 245 1.68 -17.93 -18.14
N GLU A 246 1.03 -18.63 -19.07
CA GLU A 246 1.17 -20.09 -19.25
C GLU A 246 2.62 -20.55 -19.47
N SER A 247 3.44 -19.71 -20.14
CA SER A 247 4.86 -19.99 -20.38
C SER A 247 5.72 -20.03 -19.12
N SER A 248 5.20 -19.60 -17.96
CA SER A 248 5.88 -19.79 -16.69
C SER A 248 6.07 -21.27 -16.35
N ASN A 249 5.16 -22.14 -16.79
CA ASN A 249 5.16 -23.58 -16.47
C ASN A 249 5.25 -23.88 -14.95
N THR A 250 4.79 -22.96 -14.10
CA THR A 250 4.77 -23.16 -12.64
C THR A 250 3.54 -23.95 -12.22
N LYS A 251 3.62 -24.69 -11.11
CA LYS A 251 2.48 -25.47 -10.59
C LYS A 251 1.32 -24.57 -10.13
N PHE A 252 1.63 -23.40 -9.59
CA PHE A 252 0.63 -22.44 -9.09
C PHE A 252 0.82 -21.05 -9.72
N PRO A 253 0.40 -20.84 -10.98
CA PRO A 253 0.62 -19.58 -11.71
C PRO A 253 0.00 -18.36 -11.02
N GLY A 254 0.83 -17.32 -10.83
CA GLY A 254 0.41 -16.04 -10.27
C GLY A 254 0.21 -16.04 -8.75
N THR A 255 0.92 -16.92 -8.05
CA THR A 255 0.87 -17.07 -6.59
C THR A 255 2.25 -16.92 -5.94
N TYR A 256 2.32 -16.81 -4.61
CA TYR A 256 3.59 -16.80 -3.88
C TYR A 256 4.41 -18.07 -4.15
N LEU A 257 3.79 -19.27 -4.17
CA LEU A 257 4.50 -20.51 -4.56
C LEU A 257 5.00 -20.47 -6.01
N GLY A 258 4.21 -19.88 -6.92
CA GLY A 258 4.64 -19.69 -8.30
C GLY A 258 5.93 -18.85 -8.38
N VAL A 259 6.01 -17.76 -7.60
CA VAL A 259 7.23 -16.94 -7.53
C VAL A 259 8.42 -17.76 -7.04
N VAL A 260 8.25 -18.59 -5.99
CA VAL A 260 9.32 -19.45 -5.46
C VAL A 260 9.93 -20.33 -6.55
N GLU A 261 9.11 -20.94 -7.41
CA GLU A 261 9.56 -21.78 -8.53
C GLU A 261 10.45 -21.04 -9.55
N LYS A 262 10.46 -19.70 -9.53
CA LYS A 262 11.19 -18.85 -10.48
C LYS A 262 12.26 -17.95 -9.85
N LEU A 263 12.49 -18.02 -8.54
CA LEU A 263 13.53 -17.19 -7.88
C LEU A 263 14.95 -17.42 -8.44
N ASP A 264 15.25 -18.62 -8.94
CA ASP A 264 16.55 -18.92 -9.55
C ASP A 264 16.85 -18.05 -10.78
N HIS A 265 15.81 -17.58 -11.49
CA HIS A 265 15.97 -16.64 -12.59
C HIS A 265 16.53 -15.29 -12.12
N LEU A 266 16.02 -14.77 -11.00
CA LEU A 266 16.47 -13.49 -10.44
C LEU A 266 17.89 -13.59 -9.92
N LYS A 267 18.22 -14.72 -9.28
CA LYS A 267 19.59 -15.05 -8.89
C LYS A 267 20.52 -15.13 -10.10
N GLU A 268 20.09 -15.76 -11.20
CA GLU A 268 20.86 -15.81 -12.44
C GLU A 268 21.11 -14.41 -13.02
N LEU A 269 20.12 -13.51 -12.98
CA LEU A 269 20.25 -12.11 -13.41
C LEU A 269 21.26 -11.31 -12.55
N GLY A 270 21.52 -11.77 -11.33
CA GLY A 270 22.41 -11.11 -10.36
C GLY A 270 21.68 -10.18 -9.40
N VAL A 271 20.35 -10.28 -9.31
CA VAL A 271 19.54 -9.53 -8.34
C VAL A 271 19.75 -10.11 -6.94
N ASN A 272 19.85 -9.24 -5.94
CA ASN A 272 19.96 -9.60 -4.52
C ASN A 272 18.89 -8.95 -3.64
N CYS A 273 17.92 -8.26 -4.23
CA CYS A 273 16.76 -7.69 -3.53
C CYS A 273 15.56 -7.66 -4.48
N ILE A 274 14.41 -8.17 -4.04
CA ILE A 274 13.13 -8.01 -4.73
C ILE A 274 12.30 -6.95 -4.02
N GLU A 275 11.69 -6.06 -4.79
CA GLU A 275 10.66 -5.13 -4.30
C GLU A 275 9.30 -5.64 -4.80
N LEU A 276 8.52 -6.19 -3.89
CA LEU A 276 7.19 -6.69 -4.20
C LEU A 276 6.21 -5.52 -4.23
N MET A 277 5.54 -5.34 -5.37
CA MET A 277 4.35 -4.50 -5.47
C MET A 277 3.30 -4.90 -4.39
N PRO A 278 2.32 -4.04 -4.07
CA PRO A 278 1.47 -4.19 -2.88
C PRO A 278 0.97 -5.62 -2.62
N CYS A 279 1.43 -6.17 -1.49
CA CYS A 279 1.07 -7.52 -1.03
C CYS A 279 0.18 -7.52 0.22
N HIS A 280 -0.19 -6.36 0.74
CA HIS A 280 -1.29 -6.22 1.69
C HIS A 280 -2.62 -6.59 1.01
N GLU A 281 -3.62 -7.03 1.78
CA GLU A 281 -4.94 -7.35 1.23
C GLU A 281 -5.56 -6.12 0.54
N PHE A 282 -5.94 -6.27 -0.73
CA PHE A 282 -6.63 -5.27 -1.56
C PHE A 282 -7.69 -5.95 -2.42
N ASN A 283 -8.70 -5.24 -2.93
CA ASN A 283 -9.74 -5.84 -3.78
C ASN A 283 -9.49 -5.57 -5.26
N GLU A 284 -9.09 -6.60 -6.02
CA GLU A 284 -8.88 -6.50 -7.48
C GLU A 284 -10.17 -6.18 -8.24
N LEU A 285 -11.34 -6.36 -7.63
CA LEU A 285 -12.63 -6.12 -8.28
C LEU A 285 -13.26 -4.76 -7.94
N GLU A 286 -12.54 -3.87 -7.24
CA GLU A 286 -13.11 -2.61 -6.74
C GLU A 286 -13.73 -1.70 -7.82
N TYR A 287 -13.18 -1.72 -9.04
CA TYR A 287 -13.71 -1.04 -10.24
C TYR A 287 -13.95 -2.00 -11.41
N PHE A 288 -14.32 -3.25 -11.08
CA PHE A 288 -14.61 -4.29 -12.07
C PHE A 288 -15.63 -3.81 -13.10
N SER A 289 -15.18 -3.67 -14.34
CA SER A 289 -16.02 -3.12 -15.41
C SER A 289 -15.58 -3.64 -16.76
N TYR A 290 -16.55 -3.91 -17.64
CA TYR A 290 -16.25 -4.40 -18.97
C TYR A 290 -15.44 -3.37 -19.77
N ASN A 291 -14.39 -3.86 -20.41
CA ASN A 291 -13.50 -3.11 -21.27
C ASN A 291 -13.85 -3.42 -22.73
N SER A 292 -14.58 -2.53 -23.38
CA SER A 292 -14.97 -2.71 -24.78
C SER A 292 -13.79 -2.66 -25.76
N VAL A 293 -12.65 -2.07 -25.37
CA VAL A 293 -11.47 -1.93 -26.24
C VAL A 293 -10.70 -3.24 -26.34
N GLN A 294 -10.52 -3.95 -25.23
CA GLN A 294 -9.79 -5.22 -25.17
C GLN A 294 -10.70 -6.46 -25.21
N GLY A 295 -12.01 -6.29 -24.94
CA GLY A 295 -12.94 -7.41 -24.81
C GLY A 295 -12.75 -8.20 -23.51
N ASP A 296 -12.17 -7.58 -22.49
CA ASP A 296 -11.95 -8.14 -21.15
C ASP A 296 -12.60 -7.27 -20.06
N HIS A 297 -12.14 -7.38 -18.81
CA HIS A 297 -12.59 -6.54 -17.72
C HIS A 297 -11.41 -5.81 -17.08
N ARG A 298 -11.63 -4.53 -16.75
CA ARG A 298 -10.71 -3.79 -15.91
C ARG A 298 -10.81 -4.29 -14.47
N VAL A 299 -9.66 -4.45 -13.83
CA VAL A 299 -9.51 -4.89 -12.43
C VAL A 299 -8.40 -4.08 -11.78
N ASN A 300 -8.39 -3.90 -10.46
CA ASN A 300 -7.20 -3.41 -9.80
C ASN A 300 -6.12 -4.48 -9.83
N PHE A 301 -5.20 -4.37 -10.78
CA PHE A 301 -4.14 -5.34 -10.94
C PHE A 301 -2.99 -5.05 -9.97
N TRP A 302 -2.52 -3.79 -9.91
CA TRP A 302 -1.34 -3.41 -9.14
C TRP A 302 -1.51 -3.48 -7.62
N GLY A 303 -2.72 -3.23 -7.11
CA GLY A 303 -3.04 -3.37 -5.68
C GLY A 303 -2.80 -2.13 -4.81
N TYR A 304 -2.52 -0.95 -5.39
CA TYR A 304 -2.43 0.33 -4.65
C TYR A 304 -3.80 0.84 -4.18
N SER A 305 -4.50 0.04 -3.37
CA SER A 305 -5.81 0.33 -2.75
C SER A 305 -6.01 -0.65 -1.59
N THR A 306 -5.29 -0.42 -0.48
CA THR A 306 -5.21 -1.40 0.62
C THR A 306 -6.50 -1.44 1.46
N ILE A 307 -6.96 -2.66 1.77
CA ILE A 307 -8.08 -2.96 2.68
C ILE A 307 -7.58 -3.25 4.09
N ASN A 308 -6.55 -4.09 4.21
CA ASN A 308 -5.97 -4.48 5.49
C ASN A 308 -4.46 -4.60 5.40
N TYR A 309 -3.76 -3.93 6.31
CA TYR A 309 -2.30 -3.77 6.26
C TYR A 309 -1.52 -4.90 6.94
N PHE A 310 -2.19 -5.71 7.78
CA PHE A 310 -1.55 -6.84 8.49
C PHE A 310 -1.77 -8.18 7.79
N SER A 311 -2.68 -8.21 6.82
CA SER A 311 -3.04 -9.42 6.09
C SER A 311 -2.32 -9.47 4.74
N PRO A 312 -1.66 -10.59 4.39
CA PRO A 312 -1.22 -10.82 3.02
C PRO A 312 -2.42 -10.94 2.08
N MET A 313 -2.23 -10.54 0.82
CA MET A 313 -3.23 -10.67 -0.25
C MET A 313 -3.63 -12.12 -0.46
N ILE A 314 -4.81 -12.51 0.05
CA ILE A 314 -5.26 -13.90 0.11
C ILE A 314 -5.37 -14.54 -1.28
N ARG A 315 -5.67 -13.73 -2.30
CA ARG A 315 -5.83 -14.18 -3.69
C ARG A 315 -4.51 -14.30 -4.47
N TYR A 316 -3.38 -14.00 -3.82
CA TYR A 316 -2.05 -14.41 -4.27
C TYR A 316 -1.58 -15.72 -3.64
N SER A 317 -2.35 -16.32 -2.72
CA SER A 317 -2.06 -17.67 -2.25
C SER A 317 -2.65 -18.72 -3.19
N SER A 318 -1.88 -19.78 -3.42
CA SER A 318 -2.34 -21.03 -4.04
C SER A 318 -3.46 -21.73 -3.26
N ALA A 319 -3.65 -21.37 -1.99
CA ALA A 319 -4.66 -21.94 -1.12
C ALA A 319 -5.91 -21.06 -0.92
N GLY A 320 -5.86 -19.78 -1.33
CA GLY A 320 -6.97 -18.86 -1.15
C GLY A 320 -7.42 -18.82 0.32
N ILE A 321 -8.73 -18.95 0.55
CA ILE A 321 -9.33 -18.90 1.90
C ILE A 321 -9.26 -20.20 2.70
N ARG A 322 -8.56 -21.24 2.20
CA ARG A 322 -8.42 -22.52 2.94
C ARG A 322 -7.74 -22.27 4.30
N ASN A 323 -8.08 -23.13 5.28
CA ASN A 323 -7.59 -23.03 6.65
C ASN A 323 -7.72 -21.61 7.23
N CYS A 324 -8.84 -20.94 6.96
CA CYS A 324 -9.13 -19.57 7.39
C CYS A 324 -8.04 -18.54 7.02
N GLY A 325 -7.27 -18.80 5.95
CA GLY A 325 -6.22 -17.91 5.44
C GLY A 325 -4.85 -18.12 6.08
N HIS A 326 -4.71 -19.04 7.03
CA HIS A 326 -3.43 -19.41 7.62
C HIS A 326 -2.43 -19.91 6.57
N ASP A 327 -2.90 -20.68 5.59
CA ASP A 327 -2.06 -21.17 4.49
C ASP A 327 -1.44 -20.02 3.68
N CYS A 328 -2.15 -18.89 3.51
CA CYS A 328 -1.62 -17.72 2.80
C CYS A 328 -0.46 -17.08 3.56
N ILE A 329 -0.61 -16.92 4.88
CA ILE A 329 0.46 -16.41 5.75
C ILE A 329 1.70 -17.30 5.62
N ASN A 330 1.53 -18.61 5.67
CA ASN A 330 2.63 -19.56 5.53
C ASN A 330 3.26 -19.53 4.13
N GLU A 331 2.48 -19.28 3.09
CA GLU A 331 2.95 -19.22 1.71
C GLU A 331 3.87 -18.02 1.45
N ILE A 332 3.52 -16.84 1.96
CA ILE A 332 4.39 -15.65 1.85
C ILE A 332 5.63 -15.78 2.76
N LYS A 333 5.50 -16.35 3.97
CA LYS A 333 6.68 -16.67 4.80
C LYS A 333 7.62 -17.64 4.07
N PHE A 334 7.06 -18.63 3.37
CA PHE A 334 7.84 -19.56 2.55
C PHE A 334 8.53 -18.87 1.38
N LEU A 335 7.86 -17.94 0.69
CA LEU A 335 8.49 -17.12 -0.33
C LEU A 335 9.71 -16.34 0.20
N ILE A 336 9.55 -15.67 1.34
CA ILE A 336 10.62 -14.89 1.98
C ILE A 336 11.79 -15.79 2.37
N LYS A 337 11.52 -16.91 3.05
CA LYS A 337 12.54 -17.90 3.42
C LYS A 337 13.31 -18.42 2.19
N GLU A 338 12.61 -18.73 1.09
CA GLU A 338 13.25 -19.23 -0.13
C GLU A 338 14.02 -18.14 -0.90
N ALA A 339 13.62 -16.88 -0.80
CA ALA A 339 14.38 -15.73 -1.29
C ALA A 339 15.68 -15.56 -0.48
N HIS A 340 15.59 -15.59 0.86
CA HIS A 340 16.74 -15.49 1.75
C HIS A 340 17.77 -16.62 1.53
N LYS A 341 17.31 -17.88 1.39
CA LYS A 341 18.17 -19.02 1.02
C LYS A 341 18.95 -18.79 -0.29
N ARG A 342 18.44 -17.94 -1.18
CA ARG A 342 19.08 -17.58 -2.45
C ARG A 342 19.97 -16.34 -2.37
N GLY A 343 20.00 -15.66 -1.23
CA GLY A 343 20.70 -14.39 -1.05
C GLY A 343 19.93 -13.22 -1.65
N ILE A 344 18.60 -13.25 -1.57
CA ILE A 344 17.71 -12.20 -2.10
C ILE A 344 16.90 -11.63 -0.93
N GLU A 345 17.09 -10.34 -0.64
CA GLU A 345 16.27 -9.60 0.32
C GLU A 345 14.86 -9.34 -0.23
N VAL A 346 13.89 -9.16 0.66
CA VAL A 346 12.50 -8.83 0.32
C VAL A 346 12.13 -7.47 0.88
N ILE A 347 11.84 -6.53 -0.02
CA ILE A 347 11.24 -5.23 0.26
C ILE A 347 9.76 -5.29 -0.13
N MET A 348 8.88 -4.76 0.71
CA MET A 348 7.46 -4.62 0.39
C MET A 348 7.11 -3.17 0.04
N ASP A 349 6.38 -2.99 -1.06
CA ASP A 349 5.70 -1.73 -1.36
C ASP A 349 4.47 -1.58 -0.44
N VAL A 350 4.39 -0.47 0.29
CA VAL A 350 3.39 -0.20 1.32
C VAL A 350 2.66 1.13 1.09
N VAL A 351 1.32 1.08 1.13
CA VAL A 351 0.43 2.17 0.72
C VAL A 351 -0.28 2.77 1.94
N PHE A 352 0.48 3.40 2.84
CA PHE A 352 -0.08 4.03 4.04
C PHE A 352 -0.72 5.40 3.80
N ASN A 353 -0.66 5.90 2.57
CA ASN A 353 -1.10 7.26 2.25
C ASN A 353 -2.63 7.37 2.00
N HIS A 354 -3.30 6.27 1.62
CA HIS A 354 -4.75 6.17 1.43
C HIS A 354 -5.22 4.71 1.59
N THR A 355 -6.54 4.49 1.58
CA THR A 355 -7.16 3.16 1.68
C THR A 355 -8.20 2.89 0.60
N ALA A 356 -8.61 1.63 0.46
CA ALA A 356 -9.66 1.18 -0.44
C ALA A 356 -11.08 1.69 -0.09
N GLU A 357 -11.27 2.37 1.04
CA GLU A 357 -12.57 2.94 1.38
C GLU A 357 -12.93 4.17 0.53
N GLY A 358 -11.97 4.71 -0.25
CA GLY A 358 -12.20 5.86 -1.13
C GLY A 358 -12.73 7.09 -0.37
N ASN A 359 -13.52 7.92 -1.04
CA ASN A 359 -14.22 9.05 -0.41
C ASN A 359 -15.57 8.62 0.21
N GLU A 360 -16.46 9.58 0.50
CA GLU A 360 -17.78 9.33 1.07
C GLU A 360 -18.69 8.40 0.24
N ASN A 361 -18.40 8.21 -1.04
CA ASN A 361 -19.14 7.31 -1.94
C ASN A 361 -18.54 5.90 -2.02
N GLY A 362 -17.38 5.69 -1.40
CA GLY A 362 -16.74 4.38 -1.34
C GLY A 362 -17.35 3.47 -0.26
N PRO A 363 -16.87 2.21 -0.17
CA PRO A 363 -17.42 1.25 0.76
C PRO A 363 -17.05 1.56 2.22
N ILE A 364 -17.88 1.11 3.17
CA ILE A 364 -17.57 1.12 4.61
C ILE A 364 -17.21 -0.31 5.00
N ILE A 365 -15.92 -0.58 5.18
CA ILE A 365 -15.37 -1.93 5.40
C ILE A 365 -14.60 -2.04 6.72
N SER A 366 -13.91 -0.98 7.15
CA SER A 366 -13.02 -1.00 8.30
C SER A 366 -12.95 0.41 8.92
N PHE A 367 -11.86 1.14 8.68
CA PHE A 367 -11.48 2.39 9.36
C PHE A 367 -12.60 3.43 9.46
N ARG A 368 -13.37 3.64 8.38
CA ARG A 368 -14.48 4.60 8.34
C ARG A 368 -15.57 4.25 9.35
N GLY A 369 -15.94 2.98 9.42
CA GLY A 369 -16.94 2.49 10.36
C GLY A 369 -16.41 2.33 11.78
N VAL A 370 -15.09 2.11 11.93
CA VAL A 370 -14.42 1.98 13.24
C VAL A 370 -14.27 3.35 13.92
N ASP A 371 -13.63 4.32 13.24
CA ASP A 371 -13.55 5.71 13.70
C ASP A 371 -13.04 6.66 12.58
N ASN A 372 -13.92 7.08 11.67
CA ASN A 372 -13.57 7.85 10.47
C ASN A 372 -12.69 9.10 10.74
N SER A 373 -12.99 9.88 11.78
CA SER A 373 -12.28 11.13 12.08
C SER A 373 -10.88 10.93 12.66
N ILE A 374 -10.58 9.73 13.16
CA ILE A 374 -9.24 9.35 13.61
C ILE A 374 -8.39 8.92 12.41
N TYR A 375 -8.93 8.03 11.58
CA TYR A 375 -8.15 7.36 10.54
C TYR A 375 -7.99 8.16 9.25
N TYR A 376 -8.93 9.06 8.92
CA TYR A 376 -8.86 9.86 7.70
C TYR A 376 -8.66 11.34 7.98
N MET A 377 -7.95 12.00 7.06
CA MET A 377 -7.75 13.44 7.09
C MET A 377 -9.01 14.13 6.57
N LEU A 378 -9.70 14.88 7.43
CA LEU A 378 -10.98 15.51 7.12
C LEU A 378 -10.93 17.03 7.23
N ALA A 379 -11.66 17.71 6.35
CA ALA A 379 -12.01 19.11 6.48
C ALA A 379 -13.14 19.30 7.52
N PRO A 380 -13.38 20.53 8.03
CA PRO A 380 -14.32 20.77 9.14
C PRO A 380 -15.79 20.42 8.90
N LYS A 381 -16.22 20.03 7.68
CA LYS A 381 -17.58 19.52 7.42
C LYS A 381 -17.57 18.07 6.94
N GLY A 382 -16.53 17.33 7.32
CA GLY A 382 -16.41 15.90 7.05
C GLY A 382 -15.91 15.56 5.64
N GLU A 383 -15.55 16.54 4.81
CA GLU A 383 -15.00 16.26 3.48
C GLU A 383 -13.61 15.62 3.59
N PHE A 384 -13.35 14.60 2.78
CA PHE A 384 -12.05 13.93 2.75
C PHE A 384 -11.01 14.81 2.03
N TYR A 385 -9.85 15.02 2.67
CA TYR A 385 -8.68 15.50 1.94
C TYR A 385 -8.22 14.41 0.97
N ASN A 386 -7.77 14.82 -0.23
CA ASN A 386 -7.39 13.90 -1.30
C ASN A 386 -5.98 14.20 -1.84
N TYR A 387 -4.98 14.23 -0.95
CA TYR A 387 -3.58 14.41 -1.35
C TYR A 387 -3.02 13.18 -2.10
N SER A 388 -3.66 12.01 -1.95
CA SER A 388 -3.29 10.78 -2.67
C SER A 388 -3.79 10.77 -4.12
N GLY A 389 -4.88 11.49 -4.43
CA GLY A 389 -5.60 11.36 -5.70
C GLY A 389 -6.59 10.20 -5.74
N CYS A 390 -6.69 9.39 -4.67
CA CYS A 390 -7.46 8.13 -4.61
C CYS A 390 -8.77 8.24 -3.80
N GLY A 391 -9.17 9.46 -3.42
CA GLY A 391 -10.45 9.77 -2.77
C GLY A 391 -10.35 10.04 -1.26
N ASN A 392 -9.36 9.49 -0.58
CA ASN A 392 -9.04 9.83 0.81
C ASN A 392 -7.55 10.02 1.04
N THR A 393 -7.20 10.61 2.19
CA THR A 393 -5.83 10.66 2.71
C THR A 393 -5.85 10.07 4.11
N PHE A 394 -5.00 9.09 4.36
CA PHE A 394 -4.87 8.49 5.69
C PHE A 394 -4.23 9.48 6.66
N ASN A 395 -4.72 9.55 7.89
CA ASN A 395 -4.35 10.56 8.88
C ASN A 395 -3.03 10.22 9.58
N CYS A 396 -1.98 10.02 8.80
CA CYS A 396 -0.71 9.37 9.16
C CYS A 396 -0.10 9.88 10.48
N ASN A 397 -0.17 11.19 10.75
CA ASN A 397 0.44 11.78 11.93
C ASN A 397 -0.47 11.83 13.18
N HIS A 398 -1.71 11.35 13.10
CA HIS A 398 -2.58 11.20 14.27
C HIS A 398 -2.04 10.10 15.21
N PRO A 399 -2.01 10.28 16.55
CA PRO A 399 -1.34 9.34 17.46
C PRO A 399 -1.75 7.87 17.31
N VAL A 400 -3.05 7.59 17.17
CA VAL A 400 -3.57 6.22 16.96
C VAL A 400 -3.09 5.63 15.63
N VAL A 401 -3.09 6.45 14.57
CA VAL A 401 -2.70 6.02 13.22
C VAL A 401 -1.19 5.81 13.14
N ARG A 402 -0.40 6.68 13.79
CA ARG A 402 1.06 6.50 13.90
C ARG A 402 1.41 5.16 14.55
N GLN A 403 0.75 4.85 15.67
CA GLN A 403 0.95 3.59 16.37
C GLN A 403 0.57 2.40 15.47
N PHE A 404 -0.57 2.48 14.78
CA PHE A 404 -1.00 1.47 13.81
C PHE A 404 0.04 1.20 12.71
N ILE A 405 0.58 2.25 12.09
CA ILE A 405 1.59 2.11 11.04
C ILE A 405 2.86 1.47 11.59
N VAL A 406 3.36 1.94 12.75
CA VAL A 406 4.58 1.38 13.36
C VAL A 406 4.38 -0.09 13.77
N ASP A 407 3.22 -0.45 14.33
CA ASP A 407 2.91 -1.83 14.68
C ASP A 407 2.79 -2.73 13.45
N CYS A 408 2.27 -2.20 12.33
CA CYS A 408 2.24 -2.90 11.05
C CYS A 408 3.64 -3.19 10.54
N LEU A 409 4.51 -2.19 10.49
CA LEU A 409 5.90 -2.36 10.04
C LEU A 409 6.64 -3.37 10.92
N ARG A 410 6.47 -3.29 12.25
CA ARG A 410 7.06 -4.26 13.19
C ARG A 410 6.56 -5.66 12.94
N TYR A 411 5.27 -5.86 12.69
CA TYR A 411 4.72 -7.18 12.38
C TYR A 411 5.38 -7.79 11.14
N TRP A 412 5.48 -7.04 10.04
CA TRP A 412 6.09 -7.55 8.81
C TRP A 412 7.60 -7.84 8.97
N VAL A 413 8.31 -7.09 9.82
CA VAL A 413 9.73 -7.37 10.09
C VAL A 413 9.90 -8.57 11.03
N THR A 414 9.15 -8.62 12.13
CA THR A 414 9.37 -9.59 13.21
C THR A 414 8.71 -10.94 12.95
N GLU A 415 7.47 -10.94 12.44
CA GLU A 415 6.70 -12.17 12.20
C GLU A 415 6.87 -12.72 10.79
N MET A 416 7.15 -11.84 9.83
CA MET A 416 7.21 -12.17 8.39
C MET A 416 8.63 -12.07 7.80
N HIS A 417 9.62 -11.59 8.56
CA HIS A 417 11.04 -11.48 8.17
C HIS A 417 11.31 -10.58 6.94
N VAL A 418 10.47 -9.58 6.67
CA VAL A 418 10.71 -8.60 5.59
C VAL A 418 11.95 -7.74 5.91
N ASP A 419 12.81 -7.49 4.90
CA ASP A 419 14.07 -6.73 5.05
C ASP A 419 13.90 -5.21 4.91
N GLY A 420 12.81 -4.75 4.28
CA GLY A 420 12.59 -3.34 4.02
C GLY A 420 11.20 -2.98 3.47
N PHE A 421 10.98 -1.67 3.33
CA PHE A 421 9.74 -1.11 2.83
C PHE A 421 9.99 0.02 1.84
N ARG A 422 9.23 0.03 0.75
CA ARG A 422 9.08 1.17 -0.15
C ARG A 422 7.72 1.82 0.11
N PHE A 423 7.71 3.09 0.47
CA PHE A 423 6.53 3.83 0.89
C PHE A 423 5.97 4.63 -0.29
N ASP A 424 4.79 4.22 -0.75
CA ASP A 424 4.02 4.90 -1.78
C ASP A 424 3.58 6.29 -1.32
N LEU A 425 3.73 7.29 -2.19
CA LEU A 425 3.44 8.71 -1.94
C LEU A 425 3.83 9.17 -0.52
N ALA A 426 5.06 8.86 -0.12
CA ALA A 426 5.57 9.02 1.24
C ALA A 426 5.47 10.47 1.76
N SER A 427 5.37 11.46 0.88
CA SER A 427 5.15 12.86 1.27
C SER A 427 3.90 13.07 2.12
N ILE A 428 2.85 12.25 1.97
CA ILE A 428 1.66 12.30 2.83
C ILE A 428 1.99 12.00 4.29
N MET A 429 2.98 11.14 4.56
CA MET A 429 3.47 10.87 5.92
C MET A 429 4.11 12.09 6.57
N THR A 430 4.45 13.12 5.79
CA THR A 430 4.99 14.39 6.30
C THR A 430 3.91 15.41 6.64
N ARG A 431 2.67 15.22 6.18
CA ARG A 431 1.58 16.19 6.36
C ARG A 431 0.99 16.15 7.77
N SER A 432 0.67 17.32 8.32
CA SER A 432 -0.02 17.46 9.61
C SER A 432 -1.41 16.81 9.58
N SER A 433 -1.81 16.22 10.71
CA SER A 433 -3.10 15.52 10.85
C SER A 433 -4.28 16.47 10.95
N SER A 434 -5.47 16.03 10.55
CA SER A 434 -6.71 16.72 10.95
C SER A 434 -7.00 16.44 12.43
N LEU A 435 -7.00 17.48 13.26
CA LEU A 435 -7.45 17.42 14.66
C LEU A 435 -8.89 17.92 14.70
N TRP A 436 -9.88 17.02 14.81
CA TRP A 436 -11.28 17.46 14.97
C TRP A 436 -11.58 17.91 16.41
N ASP A 437 -10.88 17.41 17.43
CA ASP A 437 -11.07 17.88 18.80
C ASP A 437 -9.87 17.56 19.71
N GLY A 438 -8.79 18.30 19.47
CA GLY A 438 -7.59 18.26 20.29
C GLY A 438 -7.07 19.66 20.48
N ALA A 439 -7.88 20.56 21.04
CA ALA A 439 -7.32 21.68 21.76
C ALA A 439 -6.27 21.09 22.70
N ASN A 440 -5.00 21.40 22.42
CA ASN A 440 -3.83 21.11 23.23
C ASN A 440 -4.00 20.01 24.28
N VAL A 441 -3.27 18.91 24.11
CA VAL A 441 -3.10 17.86 25.14
C VAL A 441 -2.71 18.46 26.53
N PHE A 442 -2.29 19.72 26.57
CA PHE A 442 -2.27 20.58 27.76
C PHE A 442 -3.09 21.87 27.55
N GLY A 443 -4.36 21.87 27.96
CA GLY A 443 -5.37 22.92 27.67
C GLY A 443 -4.97 24.38 27.90
N ALA A 444 -4.35 24.98 26.88
CA ALA A 444 -4.35 26.41 26.61
C ALA A 444 -4.36 26.58 25.09
N PRO A 445 -5.21 27.41 24.46
CA PRO A 445 -5.00 27.79 23.07
C PRO A 445 -3.60 28.41 22.97
N ILE A 446 -2.70 27.81 22.21
CA ILE A 446 -1.45 28.49 21.86
C ILE A 446 -1.87 29.55 20.84
N GLU A 447 -2.02 30.79 21.29
CA GLU A 447 -2.01 31.94 20.40
C GLU A 447 -0.73 31.84 19.54
N GLY A 448 -0.88 31.54 18.26
CA GLY A 448 0.20 31.61 17.27
C GLY A 448 0.64 30.30 16.60
N ASP A 449 0.16 29.12 17.02
CA ASP A 449 0.54 27.86 16.34
C ASP A 449 -0.49 27.47 15.26
N LEU A 450 -0.38 28.11 14.09
CA LEU A 450 -1.26 27.96 12.93
C LEU A 450 -0.86 26.74 12.06
N LEU A 451 -0.65 25.57 12.67
CA LEU A 451 -0.46 24.33 11.90
C LEU A 451 -1.80 23.89 11.29
N THR A 452 -2.07 24.37 10.07
CA THR A 452 -3.21 23.92 9.28
C THR A 452 -3.07 22.46 8.89
N THR A 453 -4.19 21.71 8.88
CA THR A 453 -4.25 20.34 8.34
C THR A 453 -3.60 20.26 6.97
N GLY A 454 -2.78 19.24 6.74
CA GLY A 454 -2.12 19.02 5.46
C GLY A 454 -0.78 19.73 5.27
N THR A 455 -0.37 20.61 6.21
CA THR A 455 0.93 21.29 6.17
C THR A 455 2.08 20.29 6.31
N PRO A 456 3.06 20.26 5.39
CA PRO A 456 4.23 19.40 5.51
C PRO A 456 5.10 19.81 6.69
N LEU A 457 5.44 18.85 7.54
CA LEU A 457 6.23 19.04 8.75
C LEU A 457 7.72 18.81 8.45
N GLY A 458 8.59 19.64 9.02
CA GLY A 458 10.05 19.43 8.94
C GLY A 458 10.53 18.23 9.79
N SER A 459 9.79 17.87 10.82
CA SER A 459 10.04 16.70 11.67
C SER A 459 8.72 15.97 11.94
N PRO A 460 8.18 15.24 10.94
CA PRO A 460 6.90 14.57 11.07
C PRO A 460 7.00 13.42 12.08
N PRO A 461 6.14 13.39 13.12
CA PRO A 461 6.25 12.40 14.19
C PRO A 461 6.17 10.95 13.75
N LEU A 462 5.43 10.62 12.67
CA LEU A 462 5.41 9.26 12.14
C LEU A 462 6.79 8.83 11.65
N VAL A 463 7.43 9.66 10.82
CA VAL A 463 8.74 9.33 10.25
C VAL A 463 9.81 9.33 11.33
N ASP A 464 9.71 10.21 12.32
CA ASP A 464 10.58 10.19 13.51
C ASP A 464 10.47 8.87 14.29
N LEU A 465 9.24 8.42 14.54
CA LEU A 465 8.99 7.15 15.23
C LEU A 465 9.54 5.95 14.44
N ILE A 466 9.29 5.87 13.13
CA ILE A 466 9.81 4.81 12.28
C ILE A 466 11.36 4.83 12.31
N SER A 467 11.95 6.01 12.21
CA SER A 467 13.39 6.16 12.08
C SER A 467 14.17 5.82 13.35
N ASN A 468 13.54 6.01 14.51
CA ASN A 468 14.15 5.76 15.82
C ASN A 468 13.64 4.49 16.49
N ASP A 469 12.82 3.69 15.80
CA ASP A 469 12.30 2.43 16.34
C ASP A 469 13.42 1.39 16.48
N PRO A 470 13.61 0.79 17.67
CA PRO A 470 14.68 -0.19 17.87
C PRO A 470 14.49 -1.50 17.08
N ILE A 471 13.25 -1.86 16.73
CA ILE A 471 12.94 -3.05 15.92
C ILE A 471 13.19 -2.76 14.44
N LEU A 472 12.80 -1.56 13.98
CA LEU A 472 12.98 -1.17 12.57
C LEU A 472 14.40 -0.68 12.28
N ARG A 473 15.27 -0.60 13.29
CA ARG A 473 16.67 -0.22 13.11
C ARG A 473 17.39 -1.20 12.18
N GLY A 474 17.88 -0.69 11.04
CA GLY A 474 18.60 -1.48 10.04
C GLY A 474 17.70 -2.11 8.97
N VAL A 475 16.39 -1.93 9.08
CA VAL A 475 15.42 -2.20 8.01
C VAL A 475 15.60 -1.13 6.93
N LYS A 476 15.49 -1.52 5.66
CA LYS A 476 15.65 -0.59 4.53
C LYS A 476 14.38 0.22 4.34
N LEU A 477 14.50 1.55 4.29
CA LEU A 477 13.38 2.47 4.16
C LEU A 477 13.55 3.31 2.90
N ILE A 478 12.62 3.15 1.95
CA ILE A 478 12.65 3.83 0.65
C ILE A 478 11.38 4.68 0.50
N ALA A 479 11.52 5.96 0.23
CA ALA A 479 10.41 6.88 0.05
C ALA A 479 10.19 7.22 -1.44
N GLU A 480 8.94 7.12 -1.89
CA GLU A 480 8.47 7.90 -3.03
C GLU A 480 8.15 9.32 -2.53
N ALA A 481 9.15 10.21 -2.57
CA ALA A 481 9.11 11.51 -1.89
C ALA A 481 8.31 12.58 -2.68
N TRP A 482 7.06 12.27 -3.04
CA TRP A 482 6.08 13.20 -3.59
C TRP A 482 4.65 12.75 -3.27
N ASP A 483 3.65 13.59 -3.58
CA ASP A 483 2.23 13.23 -3.56
C ASP A 483 1.42 13.91 -4.67
N ALA A 484 0.19 13.45 -4.90
CA ALA A 484 -0.71 13.99 -5.92
C ALA A 484 -1.27 15.38 -5.58
N GLY A 485 -1.01 15.89 -4.37
CA GLY A 485 -1.26 17.27 -3.97
C GLY A 485 -0.25 18.28 -4.50
N GLY A 486 0.76 17.81 -5.26
CA GLY A 486 1.80 18.65 -5.86
C GLY A 486 3.00 18.89 -4.95
N LEU A 487 3.10 18.22 -3.80
CA LEU A 487 4.29 18.27 -2.95
C LEU A 487 5.38 17.39 -3.55
N TYR A 488 6.60 17.92 -3.60
CA TYR A 488 7.78 17.23 -4.11
C TYR A 488 8.95 17.42 -3.15
N GLN A 489 9.46 16.32 -2.60
CA GLN A 489 10.46 16.27 -1.53
C GLN A 489 11.71 15.45 -1.90
N VAL A 490 11.90 15.10 -3.18
CA VAL A 490 13.14 14.42 -3.60
C VAL A 490 14.36 15.30 -3.31
N GLY A 491 15.34 14.74 -2.59
CA GLY A 491 16.50 15.43 -2.05
C GLY A 491 16.28 16.05 -0.66
N SER A 492 15.05 16.11 -0.17
CA SER A 492 14.69 16.80 1.07
C SER A 492 13.69 16.06 1.97
N PHE A 493 13.38 14.79 1.71
CA PHE A 493 12.53 14.01 2.59
C PHE A 493 13.14 13.92 4.01
N PRO A 494 12.37 14.08 5.08
CA PRO A 494 12.86 13.91 6.45
C PRO A 494 13.44 12.50 6.65
N HIS A 495 14.77 12.39 6.82
CA HIS A 495 15.45 11.11 6.58
C HIS A 495 16.26 10.53 7.74
N TRP A 496 16.58 11.28 8.80
CA TRP A 496 17.41 10.81 9.94
C TRP A 496 18.70 10.03 9.53
N GLY A 497 19.23 10.28 8.34
CA GLY A 497 20.35 9.56 7.74
C GLY A 497 20.07 8.15 7.20
N ILE A 498 18.85 7.61 7.35
CA ILE A 498 18.54 6.19 7.07
C ILE A 498 17.53 5.96 5.94
N TRP A 499 16.84 7.01 5.48
CA TRP A 499 15.89 6.89 4.37
C TRP A 499 16.57 7.12 3.03
N SER A 500 16.17 6.30 2.07
CA SER A 500 16.51 6.44 0.65
C SER A 500 15.29 6.87 -0.13
N GLU A 501 15.48 7.34 -1.35
CA GLU A 501 14.40 7.92 -2.14
C GLU A 501 14.45 7.37 -3.56
N TRP A 502 13.27 7.08 -4.13
CA TRP A 502 13.13 6.93 -5.57
C TRP A 502 13.57 8.22 -6.27
N ASN A 503 14.66 8.15 -7.03
CA ASN A 503 15.21 9.31 -7.69
C ASN A 503 14.55 9.56 -9.06
N GLY A 504 13.39 10.20 -9.06
CA GLY A 504 12.69 10.59 -10.29
C GLY A 504 13.52 11.54 -11.19
N LYS A 505 14.43 12.35 -10.61
CA LYS A 505 15.33 13.21 -11.40
C LYS A 505 16.37 12.42 -12.17
N TYR A 506 16.89 11.32 -11.60
CA TYR A 506 17.76 10.38 -12.29
C TYR A 506 17.05 9.83 -13.53
N ARG A 507 15.83 9.30 -13.35
CA ARG A 507 14.99 8.78 -14.44
C ARG A 507 14.87 9.79 -15.58
N ASP A 508 14.44 11.01 -15.27
CA ASP A 508 14.17 12.03 -16.28
C ASP A 508 15.44 12.50 -16.99
N THR A 509 16.52 12.71 -16.25
CA THR A 509 17.80 13.17 -16.77
C THR A 509 18.44 12.14 -17.69
N VAL A 510 18.46 10.87 -17.27
CA VAL A 510 19.02 9.78 -18.08
C VAL A 510 18.19 9.60 -19.35
N ARG A 511 16.85 9.63 -19.26
CA ARG A 511 15.95 9.60 -20.43
C ARG A 511 16.26 10.71 -21.43
N GLN A 512 16.38 11.96 -20.95
CA GLN A 512 16.67 13.12 -21.80
C GLN A 512 18.06 13.06 -22.44
N PHE A 513 19.10 12.71 -21.68
CA PHE A 513 20.47 12.66 -22.19
C PHE A 513 20.63 11.56 -23.24
N ILE A 514 20.18 10.34 -22.94
CA ILE A 514 20.38 9.17 -23.82
C ILE A 514 19.59 9.31 -25.13
N LYS A 515 18.43 9.98 -25.14
CA LYS A 515 17.72 10.29 -26.40
C LYS A 515 18.34 11.45 -27.20
N GLY A 516 19.37 12.12 -26.67
CA GLY A 516 20.12 13.17 -27.36
C GLY A 516 19.48 14.55 -27.29
N THR A 517 19.06 14.97 -26.09
CA THR A 517 18.45 16.28 -25.84
C THR A 517 19.51 17.31 -25.40
N ASP A 518 19.35 18.56 -25.84
CA ASP A 518 20.20 19.67 -25.43
C ASP A 518 20.10 19.95 -23.92
N GLY A 519 21.23 20.32 -23.29
CA GLY A 519 21.29 20.82 -21.91
C GLY A 519 21.50 19.78 -20.81
N PHE A 520 21.61 18.48 -21.12
CA PHE A 520 21.58 17.42 -20.11
C PHE A 520 22.93 16.77 -19.76
N ALA A 521 24.03 17.08 -20.44
CA ALA A 521 25.32 16.42 -20.21
C ALA A 521 25.83 16.55 -18.77
N GLY A 522 25.79 17.77 -18.21
CA GLY A 522 26.21 18.02 -16.82
C GLY A 522 25.30 17.31 -15.80
N ALA A 523 23.99 17.39 -15.98
CA ALA A 523 23.03 16.70 -15.11
C ALA A 523 23.19 15.17 -15.18
N PHE A 524 23.48 14.62 -16.36
CA PHE A 524 23.78 13.20 -16.52
C PHE A 524 25.07 12.80 -15.78
N ALA A 525 26.10 13.64 -15.82
CA ALA A 525 27.32 13.45 -15.03
C ALA A 525 27.03 13.45 -13.51
N GLU A 526 26.14 14.32 -13.02
CA GLU A 526 25.68 14.29 -11.62
C GLU A 526 24.96 12.98 -11.27
N CYS A 527 24.12 12.46 -12.17
CA CYS A 527 23.43 11.17 -12.02
C CYS A 527 24.43 10.02 -11.89
N LEU A 528 25.47 9.98 -12.74
CA LEU A 528 26.54 8.98 -12.67
C LEU A 528 27.29 9.01 -11.32
N CYS A 529 27.37 10.18 -10.68
CA CYS A 529 27.99 10.36 -9.36
C CYS A 529 27.05 10.05 -8.18
N GLY A 530 25.82 9.59 -8.40
CA GLY A 530 24.86 9.30 -7.32
C GLY A 530 24.08 10.53 -6.85
N SER A 531 23.94 11.54 -7.74
CA SER A 531 23.19 12.77 -7.51
C SER A 531 23.63 13.57 -6.26
N PRO A 532 24.91 13.97 -6.17
CA PRO A 532 25.40 14.81 -5.06
C PRO A 532 24.64 16.13 -4.91
N ASN A 533 24.14 16.68 -6.02
CA ASN A 533 23.28 17.86 -6.08
C ASN A 533 21.97 17.71 -5.28
N LEU A 534 21.51 16.49 -5.01
CA LEU A 534 20.32 16.21 -4.20
C LEU A 534 20.67 15.78 -2.79
N TYR A 535 21.69 14.93 -2.64
CA TYR A 535 21.89 14.16 -1.41
C TYR A 535 23.09 14.63 -0.56
N GLN A 536 24.16 15.15 -1.19
CA GLN A 536 25.41 15.43 -0.48
C GLN A 536 25.26 16.55 0.56
N GLY A 537 24.58 17.65 0.20
CA GLY A 537 24.38 18.79 1.09
C GLY A 537 23.57 18.48 2.35
N GLY A 538 22.73 17.44 2.31
CA GLY A 538 21.92 16.98 3.44
C GLY A 538 22.60 15.97 4.36
N GLY A 539 23.90 15.72 4.18
CA GLY A 539 24.64 14.71 4.96
C GLY A 539 24.29 13.26 4.60
N ARG A 540 23.66 13.05 3.45
CA ARG A 540 23.36 11.72 2.91
C ARG A 540 24.49 11.23 2.02
N LYS A 541 24.35 10.00 1.54
CA LYS A 541 25.35 9.24 0.79
C LYS A 541 24.79 8.80 -0.57
N PRO A 542 25.63 8.36 -1.52
CA PRO A 542 25.16 7.98 -2.85
C PRO A 542 24.04 6.92 -2.82
N TRP A 543 24.10 5.96 -1.91
CA TRP A 543 23.09 4.89 -1.80
C TRP A 543 21.71 5.37 -1.35
N ASN A 544 21.57 6.60 -0.84
CA ASN A 544 20.25 7.17 -0.57
C ASN A 544 19.48 7.49 -1.87
N SER A 545 20.15 7.44 -3.03
CA SER A 545 19.56 7.53 -4.35
C SER A 545 19.18 6.14 -4.87
N ILE A 546 17.89 5.81 -4.91
CA ILE A 546 17.40 4.65 -5.67
C ILE A 546 17.23 5.09 -7.13
N ASN A 547 18.18 4.70 -7.96
CA ASN A 547 18.23 5.04 -9.37
C ASN A 547 17.36 4.07 -10.17
N PHE A 548 16.49 4.58 -11.03
CA PHE A 548 15.67 3.77 -11.92
C PHE A 548 15.47 4.49 -13.25
N VAL A 549 15.36 3.72 -14.34
CA VAL A 549 15.01 4.27 -15.67
C VAL A 549 13.54 4.06 -15.98
N CYS A 550 12.96 2.95 -15.52
CA CYS A 550 11.58 2.54 -15.68
C CYS A 550 11.14 1.86 -14.38
N ALA A 551 9.84 1.87 -14.13
CA ALA A 551 9.16 1.24 -13.01
C ALA A 551 7.85 0.61 -13.52
N HIS A 552 7.01 0.09 -12.64
CA HIS A 552 5.70 -0.43 -12.99
C HIS A 552 4.81 0.65 -13.65
N ASP A 553 4.94 1.90 -13.20
CA ASP A 553 4.36 3.10 -13.77
C ASP A 553 5.19 3.64 -14.94
N GLY A 554 4.50 4.24 -15.91
CA GLY A 554 5.14 4.73 -17.13
C GLY A 554 5.46 3.62 -18.14
N PHE A 555 6.33 3.97 -19.10
CA PHE A 555 6.77 3.03 -20.12
C PHE A 555 7.73 1.97 -19.57
N THR A 556 7.65 0.77 -20.14
CA THR A 556 8.73 -0.22 -20.11
C THR A 556 9.98 0.33 -20.82
N LEU A 557 11.14 -0.30 -20.59
CA LEU A 557 12.37 0.09 -21.24
C LEU A 557 12.32 -0.08 -22.77
N ALA A 558 11.59 -1.09 -23.26
CA ALA A 558 11.40 -1.29 -24.69
C ALA A 558 10.44 -0.24 -25.29
N ASP A 559 9.38 0.14 -24.57
CA ASP A 559 8.42 1.14 -25.03
C ASP A 559 9.01 2.55 -25.03
N LEU A 560 9.91 2.86 -24.08
CA LEU A 560 10.64 4.13 -24.00
C LEU A 560 11.40 4.48 -25.29
N VAL A 561 11.84 3.47 -26.04
CA VAL A 561 12.56 3.64 -27.31
C VAL A 561 11.68 3.37 -28.54
N THR A 562 10.40 3.06 -28.34
CA THR A 562 9.45 2.62 -29.37
C THR A 562 8.29 3.57 -29.58
N TYR A 563 7.93 4.35 -28.55
CA TYR A 563 6.77 5.24 -28.56
C TYR A 563 7.14 6.65 -28.10
N ASN A 564 6.67 7.66 -28.82
CA ASN A 564 6.77 9.06 -28.40
C ASN A 564 5.63 9.44 -27.44
N ASN A 565 4.44 8.88 -27.66
CA ASN A 565 3.24 9.21 -26.89
C ASN A 565 2.67 7.94 -26.24
N LYS A 566 1.94 8.11 -25.13
CA LYS A 566 1.19 7.03 -24.49
C LYS A 566 0.00 6.58 -25.35
N HIS A 567 -0.31 5.29 -25.27
CA HIS A 567 -1.41 4.60 -25.98
C HIS A 567 -2.29 3.86 -24.95
N ASN A 568 -2.92 4.63 -24.07
CA ASN A 568 -3.69 4.18 -22.91
C ASN A 568 -5.19 4.06 -23.18
N LEU A 569 -5.64 4.16 -24.44
CA LEU A 569 -7.05 3.94 -24.80
C LEU A 569 -7.64 2.64 -24.19
N PRO A 570 -6.89 1.52 -24.09
CA PRO A 570 -7.37 0.32 -23.40
C PRO A 570 -7.75 0.51 -21.92
N ASN A 571 -7.32 1.59 -21.27
CA ASN A 571 -7.61 1.86 -19.86
C ASN A 571 -9.03 2.39 -19.64
N GLY A 572 -9.69 2.86 -20.71
CA GLY A 572 -11.08 3.34 -20.65
C GLY A 572 -11.26 4.78 -20.18
N GLU A 573 -10.17 5.56 -20.10
CA GLU A 573 -10.18 6.96 -19.66
C GLU A 573 -9.85 7.94 -20.80
N ASP A 574 -10.13 7.55 -22.04
CA ASP A 574 -9.87 8.33 -23.26
C ASP A 574 -8.43 8.87 -23.34
N ASN A 575 -7.46 8.07 -22.89
CA ASN A 575 -6.04 8.41 -22.85
C ASN A 575 -5.68 9.59 -21.92
N ASN A 576 -6.57 10.00 -21.02
CA ASN A 576 -6.31 11.07 -20.05
C ASN A 576 -5.37 10.60 -18.92
N ASP A 577 -5.42 9.32 -18.58
CA ASP A 577 -4.63 8.69 -17.53
C ASP A 577 -3.16 8.45 -17.93
N GLY A 578 -2.26 8.38 -16.96
CA GLY A 578 -0.82 8.14 -17.17
C GLY A 578 0.00 9.40 -17.53
N GLU A 579 1.32 9.29 -17.43
CA GLU A 579 2.25 10.41 -17.64
C GLU A 579 2.23 10.92 -19.09
N ASN A 580 2.21 12.24 -19.26
CA ASN A 580 2.26 12.88 -20.58
C ASN A 580 3.71 13.15 -21.03
N HIS A 581 4.63 13.44 -20.11
CA HIS A 581 6.01 13.80 -20.37
C HIS A 581 6.97 12.62 -20.11
N ASN A 582 6.86 11.59 -20.94
CA ASN A 582 7.61 10.34 -20.76
C ASN A 582 9.13 10.46 -21.02
N ASN A 583 9.58 11.57 -21.62
CA ASN A 583 10.96 11.78 -22.07
C ASN A 583 11.46 10.66 -23.00
N SER A 584 10.55 10.08 -23.78
CA SER A 584 10.80 8.96 -24.68
C SER A 584 11.20 9.40 -26.10
N TRP A 585 11.70 8.46 -26.90
CA TRP A 585 11.90 8.67 -28.33
C TRP A 585 11.76 7.36 -29.10
N ASN A 586 10.83 7.31 -30.05
CA ASN A 586 10.53 6.14 -30.87
C ASN A 586 11.64 5.71 -31.85
N CYS A 587 12.79 6.38 -31.82
CA CYS A 587 13.97 6.13 -32.66
C CYS A 587 13.74 6.34 -34.17
N GLY A 588 12.66 7.05 -34.54
CA GLY A 588 12.36 7.49 -35.91
C GLY A 588 11.02 6.98 -36.48
N GLN A 589 10.41 5.95 -35.90
CA GLN A 589 9.10 5.41 -36.33
C GLN A 589 8.30 4.98 -35.10
N GLU A 590 7.00 5.26 -35.03
CA GLU A 590 6.16 4.92 -33.87
C GLU A 590 5.76 3.44 -33.89
N GLY A 591 5.86 2.76 -32.75
CA GLY A 591 5.39 1.38 -32.59
C GLY A 591 6.35 0.30 -33.09
N GLU A 592 5.91 -0.95 -33.01
CA GLU A 592 6.76 -2.14 -33.23
C GLU A 592 7.17 -2.35 -34.70
N PHE A 593 6.34 -1.88 -35.64
CA PHE A 593 6.54 -2.01 -37.07
C PHE A 593 7.50 -0.93 -37.58
N ALA A 594 8.79 -1.19 -37.45
CA ALA A 594 9.84 -0.29 -37.89
C ALA A 594 10.87 -0.97 -38.82
N SER A 595 11.57 -0.13 -39.59
CA SER A 595 12.69 -0.52 -40.44
C SER A 595 13.84 -1.14 -39.63
N THR A 596 14.69 -1.92 -40.31
CA THR A 596 15.83 -2.60 -39.66
C THR A 596 16.81 -1.62 -39.02
N SER A 597 17.00 -0.42 -39.58
CA SER A 597 17.85 0.62 -38.99
C SER A 597 17.30 1.13 -37.67
N VAL A 598 15.99 1.40 -37.57
CA VAL A 598 15.31 1.81 -36.33
C VAL A 598 15.40 0.72 -35.28
N LYS A 599 15.10 -0.55 -35.64
CA LYS A 599 15.23 -1.68 -34.71
C LYS A 599 16.65 -1.85 -34.17
N LYS A 600 17.68 -1.64 -35.00
CA LYS A 600 19.09 -1.65 -34.56
C LYS A 600 19.39 -0.51 -33.59
N LEU A 601 18.85 0.69 -33.82
CA LEU A 601 19.01 1.82 -32.91
C LEU A 601 18.32 1.56 -31.57
N ARG A 602 17.07 1.08 -31.56
CA ARG A 602 16.34 0.70 -30.33
C ARG A 602 17.13 -0.30 -29.49
N LYS A 603 17.67 -1.36 -30.11
CA LYS A 603 18.52 -2.34 -29.41
C LYS A 603 19.74 -1.70 -28.73
N ARG A 604 20.33 -0.67 -29.32
CA ARG A 604 21.42 0.09 -28.69
C ARG A 604 20.91 0.96 -27.55
N GLN A 605 19.82 1.69 -27.77
CA GLN A 605 19.27 2.60 -26.75
C GLN A 605 18.87 1.87 -25.46
N VAL A 606 18.20 0.72 -25.57
CA VAL A 606 17.87 -0.13 -24.41
C VAL A 606 19.15 -0.52 -23.63
N ARG A 607 20.23 -0.91 -24.33
CA ARG A 607 21.53 -1.20 -23.71
C ARG A 607 22.17 0.04 -23.09
N ASN A 608 22.07 1.20 -23.73
CA ASN A 608 22.62 2.46 -23.22
C ASN A 608 21.94 2.87 -21.90
N PHE A 609 20.62 2.69 -21.81
CA PHE A 609 19.87 2.92 -20.58
C PHE A 609 20.27 1.96 -19.47
N PHE A 610 20.28 0.64 -19.75
CA PHE A 610 20.66 -0.37 -18.77
C PHE A 610 22.13 -0.21 -18.32
N LEU A 611 23.03 0.12 -19.25
CA LEU A 611 24.42 0.45 -18.96
C LEU A 611 24.50 1.64 -17.99
N SER A 612 23.81 2.74 -18.30
CA SER A 612 23.81 3.95 -17.46
C SER A 612 23.34 3.64 -16.04
N LEU A 613 22.28 2.84 -15.91
CA LEU A 613 21.78 2.36 -14.63
C LEU A 613 22.84 1.58 -13.84
N MET A 614 23.52 0.63 -14.47
CA MET A 614 24.46 -0.25 -13.78
C MET A 614 25.80 0.42 -13.44
N ILE A 615 26.23 1.46 -14.17
CA ILE A 615 27.50 2.16 -13.93
C ILE A 615 27.38 3.44 -13.09
N SER A 616 26.17 3.83 -12.72
CA SER A 616 25.95 5.00 -11.85
C SER A 616 26.21 4.64 -10.39
N GLN A 617 26.79 5.55 -9.61
CA GLN A 617 26.73 5.46 -8.15
C GLN A 617 25.27 5.60 -7.66
N GLY A 618 24.99 5.10 -6.45
CA GLY A 618 23.62 4.91 -5.96
C GLY A 618 23.12 3.49 -6.19
N VAL A 619 21.88 3.18 -5.82
CA VAL A 619 21.32 1.82 -5.85
C VAL A 619 20.43 1.63 -7.07
N PRO A 620 20.75 0.73 -8.02
CA PRO A 620 19.91 0.52 -9.20
C PRO A 620 18.67 -0.31 -8.89
N MET A 621 17.54 0.07 -9.49
CA MET A 621 16.29 -0.69 -9.51
C MET A 621 15.92 -1.04 -10.96
N ILE A 622 15.59 -2.31 -11.20
CA ILE A 622 15.15 -2.86 -12.47
C ILE A 622 13.65 -3.17 -12.37
N ASN A 623 12.87 -2.75 -13.35
CA ASN A 623 11.46 -3.12 -13.47
C ASN A 623 11.29 -4.48 -14.15
N MET A 624 10.33 -5.27 -13.66
CA MET A 624 10.04 -6.61 -14.14
C MET A 624 9.87 -6.67 -15.67
N GLY A 625 10.73 -7.44 -16.32
CA GLY A 625 10.69 -7.73 -17.75
C GLY A 625 11.50 -6.78 -18.63
N ASP A 626 12.02 -5.67 -18.08
CA ASP A 626 12.93 -4.81 -18.82
C ASP A 626 14.20 -5.54 -19.23
N GLU A 627 14.62 -6.60 -18.53
CA GLU A 627 15.81 -7.39 -18.80
C GLU A 627 15.72 -8.27 -20.06
N TYR A 628 14.51 -8.48 -20.61
CA TYR A 628 14.31 -9.11 -21.93
C TYR A 628 13.62 -8.19 -22.95
N GLY A 629 13.26 -6.97 -22.55
CA GLY A 629 12.57 -5.99 -23.40
C GLY A 629 11.07 -6.24 -23.48
N HIS A 630 10.42 -6.46 -22.34
CA HIS A 630 8.96 -6.51 -22.22
C HIS A 630 8.32 -5.26 -22.84
N THR A 631 7.14 -5.42 -23.42
CA THR A 631 6.38 -4.36 -24.10
C THR A 631 4.95 -4.35 -23.56
N LYS A 632 4.45 -3.15 -23.29
CA LYS A 632 3.05 -2.86 -22.95
C LYS A 632 2.32 -2.26 -24.16
N GLY A 633 2.89 -2.35 -25.36
CA GLY A 633 2.31 -1.83 -26.59
C GLY A 633 2.14 -0.30 -26.59
N GLY A 634 2.97 0.41 -25.82
CA GLY A 634 2.86 1.85 -25.63
C GLY A 634 1.84 2.28 -24.57
N ASN A 635 1.24 1.36 -23.83
CA ASN A 635 0.47 1.72 -22.64
C ASN A 635 1.41 2.02 -21.47
N ASN A 636 1.41 3.25 -20.98
CA ASN A 636 2.30 3.70 -19.90
C ASN A 636 1.64 3.70 -18.51
N ASN A 637 0.43 3.13 -18.38
CA ASN A 637 -0.30 3.10 -17.13
C ASN A 637 -1.21 1.86 -17.05
N THR A 638 -0.59 0.70 -16.92
CA THR A 638 -1.27 -0.60 -17.07
C THR A 638 -1.95 -1.09 -15.78
N TYR A 639 -2.31 -0.18 -14.87
CA TYR A 639 -2.85 -0.48 -13.55
C TYR A 639 -4.08 -1.38 -13.55
N CYS A 640 -4.87 -1.33 -14.63
CA CYS A 640 -6.17 -1.97 -14.71
C CYS A 640 -6.25 -3.29 -15.49
N HIS A 641 -5.10 -3.88 -15.87
CA HIS A 641 -5.04 -5.02 -16.80
C HIS A 641 -4.50 -6.31 -16.16
N ASP A 642 -5.37 -7.31 -15.97
CA ASP A 642 -4.94 -8.68 -15.63
C ASP A 642 -4.76 -9.52 -16.90
N ASN A 643 -3.77 -9.16 -17.72
CA ASN A 643 -3.48 -9.83 -18.98
C ASN A 643 -1.98 -9.70 -19.36
N TYR A 644 -1.64 -10.09 -20.60
CA TYR A 644 -0.26 -10.14 -21.11
C TYR A 644 0.52 -8.82 -21.01
N LEU A 645 -0.16 -7.66 -20.86
CA LEU A 645 0.49 -6.37 -20.65
C LEU A 645 1.27 -6.30 -19.33
N ASN A 646 0.85 -7.05 -18.31
CA ASN A 646 1.51 -7.06 -17.01
C ASN A 646 2.10 -8.42 -16.65
N TYR A 647 1.95 -9.42 -17.51
CA TYR A 647 2.50 -10.75 -17.25
C TYR A 647 3.92 -10.86 -17.78
N PHE A 648 4.79 -11.46 -16.97
CA PHE A 648 6.11 -11.85 -17.42
C PHE A 648 5.99 -12.91 -18.53
N ARG A 649 6.54 -12.60 -19.70
CA ARG A 649 6.50 -13.44 -20.90
C ARG A 649 7.73 -14.34 -20.98
N TRP A 650 7.70 -15.46 -20.25
CA TRP A 650 8.79 -16.44 -20.19
C TRP A 650 9.16 -17.00 -21.58
N ASP A 651 8.15 -17.24 -22.41
CA ASP A 651 8.28 -17.60 -23.84
C ASP A 651 9.07 -16.54 -24.62
N LYS A 652 8.77 -15.24 -24.43
CA LYS A 652 9.48 -14.16 -25.13
C LYS A 652 10.91 -13.99 -24.63
N LYS A 653 11.14 -14.18 -23.33
CA LYS A 653 12.47 -14.22 -22.72
C LYS A 653 13.33 -15.37 -23.29
N GLU A 654 12.71 -16.51 -23.66
CA GLU A 654 13.39 -17.64 -24.29
C GLU A 654 13.59 -17.47 -25.81
N GLU A 655 12.58 -16.95 -26.53
CA GLU A 655 12.62 -16.71 -27.98
C GLU A 655 13.63 -15.63 -28.39
N ILE A 656 13.69 -14.53 -27.63
CA ILE A 656 14.65 -13.46 -27.87
C ILE A 656 16.01 -14.03 -27.50
N SER A 657 16.77 -14.45 -28.51
CA SER A 657 18.15 -14.92 -28.40
C SER A 657 18.85 -14.20 -27.25
N SER A 658 19.35 -15.01 -26.32
CA SER A 658 20.01 -14.71 -25.05
C SER A 658 20.85 -13.43 -24.94
N ASP A 659 21.19 -12.74 -26.02
CA ASP A 659 22.13 -11.64 -26.06
C ASP A 659 21.75 -10.45 -25.16
N PHE A 660 20.49 -10.00 -25.15
CA PHE A 660 20.14 -8.85 -24.31
C PHE A 660 20.03 -9.22 -22.82
N PHE A 661 19.34 -10.32 -22.48
CA PHE A 661 19.35 -10.84 -21.11
C PHE A 661 20.77 -11.16 -20.61
N ARG A 662 21.62 -11.76 -21.46
CA ARG A 662 23.03 -11.99 -21.18
C ARG A 662 23.78 -10.68 -20.94
N PHE A 663 23.51 -9.64 -21.74
CA PHE A 663 24.07 -8.32 -21.51
C PHE A 663 23.66 -7.79 -20.14
N CYS A 664 22.37 -7.84 -19.78
CA CYS A 664 21.87 -7.40 -18.48
C CYS A 664 22.56 -8.15 -17.34
N ARG A 665 22.59 -9.48 -17.39
CA ARG A 665 23.28 -10.33 -16.41
C ARG A 665 24.77 -9.99 -16.27
N LEU A 666 25.48 -9.81 -17.39
CA LEU A 666 26.90 -9.46 -17.36
C LEU A 666 27.13 -8.06 -16.81
N MET A 667 26.24 -7.11 -17.06
CA MET A 667 26.31 -5.76 -16.50
C MET A 667 26.04 -5.73 -14.99
N THR A 668 25.04 -6.49 -14.52
CA THR A 668 24.78 -6.66 -13.08
C THR A 668 25.98 -7.30 -12.38
N LYS A 669 26.53 -8.37 -12.97
CA LYS A 669 27.74 -9.02 -12.46
C LYS A 669 28.94 -8.06 -12.44
N PHE A 670 29.17 -7.33 -13.54
CA PHE A 670 30.24 -6.33 -13.62
C PHE A 670 30.11 -5.28 -12.51
N ARG A 671 28.89 -4.79 -12.26
CA ARG A 671 28.64 -3.84 -11.18
C ARG A 671 29.03 -4.40 -9.82
N GLN A 672 28.64 -5.63 -9.52
CA GLN A 672 28.93 -6.29 -8.23
C GLN A 672 30.43 -6.55 -8.03
N GLU A 673 31.17 -6.84 -9.11
CA GLU A 673 32.62 -7.13 -9.05
C GLU A 673 33.49 -5.86 -9.14
N CYS A 674 32.92 -4.71 -9.52
CA CYS A 674 33.66 -3.47 -9.71
C CYS A 674 33.68 -2.64 -8.42
N GLU A 675 34.78 -2.70 -7.66
CA GLU A 675 34.95 -1.96 -6.40
C GLU A 675 34.78 -0.44 -6.52
N SER A 676 35.01 0.12 -7.71
CA SER A 676 34.80 1.55 -7.93
C SER A 676 33.31 1.93 -7.94
N LEU A 677 32.39 0.98 -8.14
CA LEU A 677 30.94 1.17 -8.08
C LEU A 677 30.42 0.80 -6.68
N GLY A 678 29.49 1.59 -6.13
CA GLY A 678 28.98 1.35 -4.77
C GLY A 678 29.89 1.92 -3.68
N LEU A 679 30.41 3.14 -3.92
CA LEU A 679 31.29 3.84 -2.98
C LEU A 679 30.60 4.23 -1.67
N ASP A 680 31.37 4.27 -0.59
CA ASP A 680 30.94 4.73 0.74
C ASP A 680 30.74 6.26 0.82
N ASP A 681 31.20 7.00 -0.18
CA ASP A 681 30.99 8.45 -0.31
C ASP A 681 30.92 8.87 -1.77
N PHE A 682 30.52 10.11 -2.02
CA PHE A 682 30.52 10.67 -3.36
C PHE A 682 31.93 10.66 -3.97
N PRO A 683 32.07 10.36 -5.27
CA PRO A 683 33.37 10.33 -5.92
C PRO A 683 34.02 11.72 -5.90
N THR A 684 35.32 11.76 -5.58
CA THR A 684 36.14 12.98 -5.63
C THR A 684 36.84 13.11 -6.99
N SER A 685 37.43 14.27 -7.27
CA SER A 685 38.23 14.48 -8.50
C SER A 685 39.47 13.60 -8.62
N GLU A 686 39.92 13.00 -7.51
CA GLU A 686 41.02 12.02 -7.51
C GLU A 686 40.55 10.64 -7.99
N ARG A 687 39.29 10.28 -7.67
CA ARG A 687 38.68 9.00 -8.04
C ARG A 687 38.00 9.03 -9.40
N LEU A 688 37.45 10.17 -9.82
CA LEU A 688 36.68 10.30 -11.06
C LEU A 688 37.16 11.51 -11.88
N GLN A 689 37.51 11.27 -13.14
CA GLN A 689 37.88 12.31 -14.08
C GLN A 689 36.96 12.29 -15.30
N TRP A 690 36.49 13.47 -15.70
CA TRP A 690 35.63 13.64 -16.88
C TRP A 690 36.44 13.91 -18.14
N HIS A 691 35.96 13.38 -19.27
CA HIS A 691 36.58 13.53 -20.58
C HIS A 691 35.53 13.87 -21.65
N GLY A 692 35.97 14.49 -22.74
CA GLY A 692 35.19 14.67 -23.95
C GLY A 692 35.81 13.88 -25.10
N HIS A 693 35.70 14.40 -26.32
CA HIS A 693 36.42 13.84 -27.47
C HIS A 693 37.95 13.83 -27.29
N PHE A 694 38.47 14.67 -26.38
CA PHE A 694 39.86 14.67 -25.95
C PHE A 694 39.94 14.38 -24.44
N PRO A 695 40.93 13.60 -23.97
CA PRO A 695 41.11 13.31 -22.54
C PRO A 695 41.25 14.57 -21.70
N GLY A 696 40.45 14.68 -20.63
CA GLY A 696 40.53 15.79 -19.67
C GLY A 696 39.84 17.07 -20.14
N MET A 697 39.15 17.02 -21.29
CA MET A 697 38.41 18.15 -21.86
C MET A 697 36.93 17.78 -22.06
N PRO A 698 36.14 17.69 -20.97
CA PRO A 698 34.71 17.41 -21.09
C PRO A 698 33.95 18.56 -21.76
N ASP A 699 32.85 18.22 -22.43
CA ASP A 699 31.94 19.19 -23.04
C ASP A 699 30.62 19.26 -22.25
N TRP A 700 30.45 20.36 -21.53
CA TRP A 700 29.25 20.67 -20.75
C TRP A 700 28.36 21.72 -21.42
N SER A 701 28.59 22.01 -22.71
CA SER A 701 27.75 22.93 -23.46
C SER A 701 26.33 22.38 -23.63
N GLU A 702 25.39 23.29 -23.92
CA GLU A 702 23.99 22.95 -24.18
C GLU A 702 23.85 21.94 -25.33
N SER A 703 24.68 22.01 -26.37
CA SER A 703 24.64 21.08 -27.50
C SER A 703 25.42 19.78 -27.29
N SER A 704 25.96 19.52 -26.10
CA SER A 704 26.75 18.32 -25.83
C SER A 704 25.93 17.04 -26.03
N ARG A 705 26.58 16.00 -26.58
CA ARG A 705 26.02 14.66 -26.82
C ARG A 705 26.93 13.54 -26.33
N PHE A 706 27.94 13.88 -25.54
CA PHE A 706 29.00 12.96 -25.18
C PHE A 706 29.46 13.22 -23.75
N VAL A 707 29.39 12.18 -22.93
CA VAL A 707 29.94 12.16 -21.57
C VAL A 707 30.79 10.91 -21.45
N ALA A 708 32.04 11.09 -21.04
CA ALA A 708 32.94 9.99 -20.74
C ALA A 708 33.65 10.28 -19.42
N PHE A 709 33.99 9.23 -18.68
CA PHE A 709 34.74 9.34 -17.45
C PHE A 709 35.71 8.17 -17.30
N THR A 710 36.74 8.38 -16.49
CA THR A 710 37.55 7.32 -15.91
C THR A 710 37.29 7.30 -14.42
N MET A 711 37.25 6.10 -13.85
CA MET A 711 37.19 5.89 -12.40
C MET A 711 38.36 5.01 -11.99
N THR A 712 39.14 5.49 -11.02
CA THR A 712 40.25 4.76 -10.43
C THR A 712 39.79 3.96 -9.21
N GLN A 713 40.45 2.82 -8.97
CA GLN A 713 40.22 1.97 -7.80
C GLN A 713 40.72 2.65 -6.52
#